data_AF-A0A4Q4Z4A6-F1
#
_entry.id   AF-A0A4Q4Z4A6-F1
#
_cell.length_a   1.000
_cell.length_b   1.000
_cell.length_c   1.000
_cell.angle_alpha   90.00
_cell.angle_beta   90.00
_cell.angle_gamma   90.00
#
_symmetry.space_group_name_H-M   'P 1'
#
loop_
_entity.id
_entity.type
_entity.pdbx_description
1 polymer ?
#
loop_
_entity_poly.entity_id
_entity_poly.type
_entity_poly.pdbx_seq_one_letter_code
_entity_poly.pdbx_strand_id
1 'polypeptide(L)'
;MASRQFFDPLTLLRVAPVVSSSAALWFSHDQYFFLKVFLRIEERDKVKPVVPAYFRKFFNGGLSRLLPLYAITIGTGIANSYSRPAAAHLWYACGAAFALAHFTFVPAVMWKVEHLANEENDAKGTGAEYLKKWLDVHTIRSIVVDFPAWLVDPPAASKFHSTASPPLLSAPICDHEFWQALGVVNAAHNGVVNSPLTTATVLFDSLARLSVPFVYRILDTIGPKAIGGRSSRSLTMSEITITGWSTRDVRFPTSLDKTGSDAMNAAGDYSAAYCILETDSKYTGHGMTFTIGRGNDIVCAAINHLGDRLKGRTLSSLVENWGKTWRYLVNDSQLRWIGPEKGVIHLALGAVVNAIWDMWAKTLGKPVWQIVAEMTPEEFVRCIDFRYITDALTPEEAITMLKESEAGKAQRFQEALNSRAVPAYTTSAGWLGYGEDKMRALLQETLANGYKHFKLKVGSSVETDRRRLGIARDIIGYDKGNVLMVDANQVWSVPEAIDYMKQLADFKPWFIEEPTSPDDILGHKAVRDALKPYGIGVATGEMCQNRVVFKQLLMAGAIDVCQIDACRMGGVNEVLAVLLMAKKYNVPIVPHSGGVGLPEYTQHLSTIDYVVVSGRLSVLEYVDHLHEHFLHPSVIKDGYYQTPMDPGYSVEMKPESMDRFEFPGKEGVSWWRSDEAKPILEGEKI
;
A
#
# COMPACT_ATOMS: atom_id res chain seq x y z
N MET A 1 -48.53 1.59 -21.30
CA MET A 1 -49.18 0.69 -20.33
C MET A 1 -48.17 0.36 -19.25
N ALA A 2 -48.23 1.11 -18.16
CA ALA A 2 -47.25 1.15 -17.08
C ALA A 2 -47.44 0.01 -16.05
N SER A 3 -46.32 -0.39 -15.44
CA SER A 3 -46.14 -0.79 -14.03
C SER A 3 -46.99 -1.89 -13.37
N ARG A 4 -47.79 -2.69 -14.08
CA ARG A 4 -48.55 -3.80 -13.45
C ARG A 4 -47.68 -4.89 -12.79
N GLN A 5 -46.38 -4.95 -13.06
CA GLN A 5 -45.48 -5.88 -12.35
C GLN A 5 -45.13 -5.45 -10.92
N PHE A 6 -45.21 -4.15 -10.59
CA PHE A 6 -44.87 -3.63 -9.24
C PHE A 6 -46.08 -3.25 -8.39
N PHE A 7 -47.26 -3.00 -9.00
CA PHE A 7 -48.48 -2.60 -8.29
C PHE A 7 -49.60 -3.66 -8.29
N ASP A 8 -49.33 -4.91 -8.67
CA ASP A 8 -50.27 -6.01 -8.42
C ASP A 8 -50.33 -6.30 -6.90
N PRO A 9 -51.49 -6.15 -6.23
CA PRO A 9 -51.61 -6.35 -4.79
C PRO A 9 -51.13 -7.74 -4.33
N LEU A 10 -51.29 -8.77 -5.18
CA LEU A 10 -50.80 -10.11 -4.88
C LEU A 10 -49.28 -10.22 -4.98
N THR A 11 -48.66 -9.53 -5.94
CA THR A 11 -47.21 -9.45 -6.06
C THR A 11 -46.60 -8.66 -4.90
N LEU A 12 -47.24 -7.55 -4.51
CA LEU A 12 -46.82 -6.74 -3.36
C LEU A 12 -46.93 -7.55 -2.05
N LEU A 13 -48.03 -8.29 -1.87
CA LEU A 13 -48.19 -9.21 -0.74
C LEU A 13 -47.06 -10.25 -0.70
N ARG A 14 -46.65 -10.81 -1.85
CA ARG A 14 -45.63 -11.87 -1.94
C ARG A 14 -44.21 -11.41 -1.66
N VAL A 15 -43.88 -10.19 -2.04
CA VAL A 15 -42.53 -9.62 -1.92
C VAL A 15 -42.35 -8.85 -0.59
N ALA A 16 -43.45 -8.43 0.04
CA ALA A 16 -43.44 -7.70 1.30
C ALA A 16 -42.58 -8.35 2.40
N PRO A 17 -42.67 -9.67 2.70
CA PRO A 17 -41.85 -10.30 3.75
C PRO A 17 -40.35 -10.13 3.51
N VAL A 18 -39.88 -10.39 2.29
CA VAL A 18 -38.46 -10.28 1.91
C VAL A 18 -37.97 -8.85 2.06
N VAL A 19 -38.76 -7.88 1.59
CA VAL A 19 -38.38 -6.45 1.62
C VAL A 19 -38.33 -5.95 3.06
N SER A 20 -39.33 -6.29 3.88
CA SER A 20 -39.36 -5.84 5.28
C SER A 20 -38.34 -6.58 6.15
N SER A 21 -38.08 -7.88 5.92
CA SER A 21 -37.05 -8.65 6.63
C SER A 21 -35.63 -8.21 6.24
N SER A 22 -35.39 -7.87 4.97
CA SER A 22 -34.13 -7.27 4.50
C SER A 22 -33.86 -5.91 5.14
N ALA A 23 -34.89 -5.05 5.20
CA ALA A 23 -34.77 -3.75 5.86
C ALA A 23 -34.51 -3.88 7.37
N ALA A 24 -35.16 -4.84 8.04
CA ALA A 24 -34.92 -5.12 9.46
C ALA A 24 -33.50 -5.67 9.72
N LEU A 25 -33.01 -6.57 8.85
CA LEU A 25 -31.66 -7.12 8.93
C LEU A 25 -30.59 -6.06 8.70
N TRP A 26 -30.79 -5.16 7.73
CA TRP A 26 -29.91 -4.00 7.52
C TRP A 26 -29.87 -3.12 8.76
N PHE A 27 -31.03 -2.74 9.30
CA PHE A 27 -31.08 -1.92 10.52
C PHE A 27 -30.33 -2.57 11.68
N SER A 28 -30.44 -3.90 11.82
CA SER A 28 -29.67 -4.67 12.81
C SER A 28 -28.16 -4.61 12.57
N HIS A 29 -27.72 -4.77 11.32
CA HIS A 29 -26.31 -4.73 10.95
C HIS A 29 -25.68 -3.35 11.18
N ASP A 30 -26.36 -2.29 10.73
CA ASP A 30 -25.92 -0.90 10.91
C ASP A 30 -25.80 -0.55 12.39
N GLN A 31 -26.79 -0.93 13.20
CA GLN A 31 -26.77 -0.73 14.64
C GLN A 31 -25.60 -1.45 15.32
N TYR A 32 -25.28 -2.68 14.91
CA TYR A 32 -24.12 -3.41 15.45
C TYR A 32 -22.81 -2.71 15.09
N PHE A 33 -22.63 -2.34 13.82
CA PHE A 33 -21.40 -1.71 13.34
C PHE A 33 -21.16 -0.37 14.03
N PHE A 34 -22.18 0.49 14.07
CA PHE A 34 -22.12 1.80 14.71
C PHE A 34 -21.78 1.70 16.21
N LEU A 35 -22.51 0.85 16.96
CA LEU A 35 -22.31 0.74 18.39
C LEU A 35 -20.99 0.08 18.78
N LYS A 36 -20.45 -0.82 17.95
CA LYS A 36 -19.15 -1.46 18.17
C LYS A 36 -17.98 -0.47 18.14
N VAL A 37 -18.13 0.66 17.45
CA VAL A 37 -17.11 1.73 17.43
C VAL A 37 -16.85 2.26 18.85
N PHE A 38 -17.89 2.40 19.66
CA PHE A 38 -17.76 2.92 21.04
C PHE A 38 -17.00 1.99 21.99
N LEU A 39 -16.86 0.69 21.65
CA LEU A 39 -16.01 -0.23 22.41
C LEU A 39 -14.52 -0.12 22.07
N ARG A 40 -14.16 0.62 21.01
CA ARG A 40 -12.79 0.71 20.47
C ARG A 40 -12.14 2.07 20.69
N ILE A 41 -12.87 3.05 21.23
CA ILE A 41 -12.34 4.40 21.47
C ILE A 41 -11.61 4.42 22.82
N GLU A 42 -10.33 4.77 22.80
CA GLU A 42 -9.46 4.85 23.99
C GLU A 42 -9.79 6.04 24.89
N GLU A 43 -10.23 7.16 24.30
CA GLU A 43 -10.67 8.37 25.00
C GLU A 43 -12.08 8.22 25.60
N ARG A 44 -12.22 7.37 26.61
CA ARG A 44 -13.51 7.02 27.22
C ARG A 44 -14.34 8.23 27.67
N ASP A 45 -13.69 9.33 28.06
CA ASP A 45 -14.37 10.54 28.51
C ASP A 45 -15.17 11.26 27.41
N LYS A 46 -14.78 11.13 26.15
CA LYS A 46 -15.52 11.71 25.00
C LYS A 46 -16.72 10.85 24.58
N VAL A 47 -16.74 9.57 24.96
CA VAL A 47 -17.79 8.60 24.62
C VAL A 47 -18.91 8.58 25.65
N LYS A 48 -18.59 8.89 26.92
CA LYS A 48 -19.54 8.92 28.06
C LYS A 48 -20.87 9.63 27.79
N PRO A 49 -20.94 10.80 27.12
CA PRO A 49 -22.24 11.44 26.84
C PRO A 49 -22.95 10.85 25.60
N VAL A 50 -22.24 10.14 24.72
CA VAL A 50 -22.75 9.74 23.40
C VAL A 50 -23.58 8.46 23.47
N VAL A 51 -23.14 7.45 24.24
CA VAL A 51 -23.84 6.16 24.35
C VAL A 51 -25.23 6.33 24.97
N PRO A 52 -25.41 7.02 26.11
CA PRO A 52 -26.74 7.28 26.66
C PRO A 52 -27.63 8.10 25.71
N ALA A 53 -27.06 9.11 25.03
CA ALA A 53 -27.80 9.90 24.05
C ALA A 53 -28.29 9.06 22.86
N TYR A 54 -27.48 8.10 22.40
CA TYR A 54 -27.88 7.15 21.36
C TYR A 54 -29.07 6.31 21.79
N PHE A 55 -29.00 5.67 22.97
CA PHE A 55 -30.09 4.79 23.43
C PHE A 55 -31.38 5.57 23.76
N ARG A 56 -31.28 6.83 24.20
CA ARG A 56 -32.48 7.66 24.43
C ARG A 56 -33.13 8.19 23.15
N LYS A 57 -32.33 8.61 22.16
CA LYS A 57 -32.84 9.28 20.95
C LYS A 57 -32.97 8.35 19.75
N PHE A 58 -31.88 7.68 19.40
CA PHE A 58 -31.79 6.89 18.17
C PHE A 58 -32.38 5.49 18.32
N PHE A 59 -32.11 4.79 19.44
CA PHE A 59 -32.70 3.47 19.69
C PHE A 59 -34.22 3.55 19.82
N ASN A 60 -34.73 4.46 20.66
CA ASN A 60 -36.18 4.66 20.83
C ASN A 60 -36.85 5.10 19.53
N GLY A 61 -36.23 6.00 18.75
CA GLY A 61 -36.71 6.35 17.41
C GLY A 61 -36.69 5.17 16.45
N GLY A 62 -35.70 4.30 16.56
CA GLY A 62 -35.57 3.07 15.78
C GLY A 62 -36.71 2.08 15.99
N LEU A 63 -37.26 1.97 17.21
CA LEU A 63 -38.40 1.11 17.51
C LEU A 63 -39.62 1.44 16.63
N SER A 64 -39.88 2.74 16.39
CA SER A 64 -40.98 3.19 15.53
C SER A 64 -40.81 2.81 14.05
N ARG A 65 -39.57 2.52 13.63
CA ARG A 65 -39.23 2.08 12.26
C ARG A 65 -39.18 0.55 12.16
N LEU A 66 -38.73 -0.12 13.21
CA LEU A 66 -38.51 -1.56 13.24
C LEU A 66 -39.80 -2.35 13.50
N LEU A 67 -40.68 -1.86 14.39
CA LEU A 67 -41.95 -2.53 14.71
C LEU A 67 -42.86 -2.67 13.47
N PRO A 68 -43.04 -1.64 12.61
CA PRO A 68 -43.78 -1.80 11.37
C PRO A 68 -43.17 -2.83 10.42
N LEU A 69 -41.83 -2.90 10.31
CA LEU A 69 -41.17 -3.87 9.44
C LEU A 69 -41.46 -5.31 9.89
N TYR A 70 -41.33 -5.59 11.18
CA TYR A 70 -41.70 -6.91 11.71
C TYR A 70 -43.19 -7.20 11.58
N ALA A 71 -44.07 -6.21 11.80
CA ALA A 71 -45.50 -6.37 11.61
C ALA A 71 -45.85 -6.70 10.14
N ILE A 72 -45.16 -6.07 9.17
CA ILE A 72 -45.30 -6.37 7.75
C ILE A 72 -44.80 -7.79 7.46
N THR A 73 -43.61 -8.17 7.92
CA THR A 73 -43.06 -9.53 7.69
C THR A 73 -43.99 -10.60 8.27
N ILE A 74 -44.45 -10.44 9.51
CA ILE A 74 -45.33 -11.39 10.19
C ILE A 74 -46.71 -11.42 9.49
N GLY A 75 -47.34 -10.27 9.31
CA GLY A 75 -48.69 -10.18 8.75
C GLY A 75 -48.77 -10.69 7.32
N THR A 76 -47.83 -10.28 6.47
CA THR A 76 -47.80 -10.71 5.07
C THR A 76 -47.26 -12.14 4.92
N GLY A 77 -46.36 -12.60 5.80
CA GLY A 77 -45.96 -14.01 5.87
C GLY A 77 -47.15 -14.92 6.22
N ILE A 78 -47.93 -14.58 7.25
CA ILE A 78 -49.14 -15.31 7.61
C ILE A 78 -50.15 -15.29 6.45
N ALA A 79 -50.42 -14.14 5.83
CA ALA A 79 -51.35 -14.05 4.71
C ALA A 79 -50.91 -14.85 3.47
N ASN A 80 -49.61 -14.88 3.16
CA ASN A 80 -49.06 -15.72 2.10
C ASN A 80 -49.16 -17.22 2.45
N SER A 81 -49.08 -17.58 3.73
CA SER A 81 -49.26 -18.95 4.23
C SER A 81 -50.71 -19.45 4.15
N TYR A 82 -51.67 -18.65 3.69
CA TYR A 82 -53.04 -19.10 3.38
C TYR A 82 -53.42 -18.97 1.90
N SER A 83 -52.63 -18.24 1.11
CA SER A 83 -53.00 -17.84 -0.27
C SER A 83 -52.18 -18.49 -1.39
N ARG A 84 -51.27 -19.42 -1.06
CA ARG A 84 -50.39 -20.11 -2.01
C ARG A 84 -50.76 -21.60 -2.20
N PRO A 85 -50.08 -22.34 -3.10
CA PRO A 85 -50.10 -23.80 -3.14
C PRO A 85 -49.22 -24.40 -2.03
N ALA A 86 -49.60 -25.60 -1.53
CA ALA A 86 -49.00 -26.33 -0.39
C ALA A 86 -47.47 -26.19 -0.23
N ALA A 87 -46.72 -26.23 -1.34
CA ALA A 87 -45.26 -26.16 -1.36
C ALA A 87 -44.64 -24.83 -0.83
N ALA A 88 -45.36 -23.71 -0.89
CA ALA A 88 -44.85 -22.39 -0.46
C ALA A 88 -45.33 -21.96 0.93
N HIS A 89 -46.32 -22.63 1.53
CA HIS A 89 -46.89 -22.24 2.83
C HIS A 89 -45.86 -22.29 3.95
N LEU A 90 -45.07 -23.36 3.97
CA LEU A 90 -44.08 -23.56 5.02
C LEU A 90 -43.03 -22.45 5.04
N TRP A 91 -42.60 -21.95 3.87
CA TRP A 91 -41.60 -20.88 3.79
C TRP A 91 -42.13 -19.60 4.44
N TYR A 92 -43.31 -19.14 4.03
CA TYR A 92 -43.91 -17.94 4.63
C TYR A 92 -44.30 -18.11 6.10
N ALA A 93 -44.77 -19.30 6.50
CA ALA A 93 -45.09 -19.60 7.89
C ALA A 93 -43.84 -19.61 8.78
N CYS A 94 -42.75 -20.22 8.32
CA CYS A 94 -41.48 -20.23 9.04
C CYS A 94 -40.83 -18.83 9.09
N GLY A 95 -40.85 -18.06 8.01
CA GLY A 95 -40.39 -16.67 8.00
C GLY A 95 -41.13 -15.79 9.01
N ALA A 96 -42.47 -15.90 9.04
CA ALA A 96 -43.31 -15.22 10.04
C ALA A 96 -43.01 -15.70 11.48
N ALA A 97 -42.77 -17.00 11.68
CA ALA A 97 -42.44 -17.54 13.00
C ALA A 97 -41.08 -17.03 13.52
N PHE A 98 -40.04 -16.97 12.67
CA PHE A 98 -38.74 -16.39 13.05
C PHE A 98 -38.82 -14.89 13.30
N ALA A 99 -39.58 -14.15 12.48
CA ALA A 99 -39.84 -12.73 12.71
C ALA A 99 -40.58 -12.48 14.04
N LEU A 100 -41.50 -13.37 14.42
CA LEU A 100 -42.16 -13.32 15.74
C LEU A 100 -41.19 -13.69 16.88
N ALA A 101 -40.30 -14.65 16.65
CA ALA A 101 -39.29 -15.07 17.63
C ALA A 101 -38.27 -13.96 17.96
N HIS A 102 -38.11 -12.94 17.12
CA HIS A 102 -37.35 -11.72 17.47
C HIS A 102 -37.76 -11.16 18.84
N PHE A 103 -39.07 -11.14 19.11
CA PHE A 103 -39.61 -10.52 20.31
C PHE A 103 -39.33 -11.32 21.59
N THR A 104 -38.91 -12.59 21.49
CA THR A 104 -38.52 -13.37 22.68
C THR A 104 -37.20 -12.89 23.29
N PHE A 105 -36.42 -12.09 22.56
CA PHE A 105 -35.17 -11.49 23.06
C PHE A 105 -35.42 -10.20 23.85
N VAL A 106 -36.64 -9.63 23.82
CA VAL A 106 -36.99 -8.38 24.50
C VAL A 106 -36.63 -8.41 26.00
N PRO A 107 -36.95 -9.45 26.79
CA PRO A 107 -36.55 -9.52 28.20
C PRO A 107 -35.03 -9.50 28.41
N ALA A 108 -34.26 -10.06 27.47
CA ALA A 108 -32.81 -10.11 27.56
C ALA A 108 -32.15 -8.76 27.24
N VAL A 109 -32.83 -7.84 26.53
CA VAL A 109 -32.28 -6.53 26.14
C VAL A 109 -32.85 -5.36 26.92
N MET A 110 -34.09 -5.44 27.42
CA MET A 110 -34.82 -4.30 28.00
C MET A 110 -34.04 -3.62 29.15
N TRP A 111 -33.59 -4.40 30.13
CA TRP A 111 -32.82 -3.87 31.28
C TRP A 111 -31.44 -3.33 30.86
N LYS A 112 -30.82 -3.89 29.82
CA LYS A 112 -29.54 -3.40 29.29
C LYS A 112 -29.71 -2.07 28.59
N VAL A 113 -30.79 -1.90 27.83
CA VAL A 113 -31.15 -0.64 27.18
C VAL A 113 -31.45 0.43 28.22
N GLU A 114 -32.21 0.11 29.27
CA GLU A 114 -32.47 1.03 30.39
C GLU A 114 -31.16 1.45 31.07
N HIS A 115 -30.27 0.49 31.34
CA HIS A 115 -28.97 0.78 31.93
C HIS A 115 -28.09 1.66 31.05
N LEU A 116 -28.07 1.40 29.74
CA LEU A 116 -27.30 2.16 28.74
C LEU A 116 -27.88 3.55 28.47
N ALA A 117 -29.18 3.75 28.67
CA ALA A 117 -29.85 5.04 28.51
C ALA A 117 -29.64 5.99 29.72
N ASN A 118 -29.19 5.47 30.86
CA ASN A 118 -28.97 6.22 32.09
C ASN A 118 -27.53 6.74 32.20
N GLU A 119 -27.36 8.06 32.21
CA GLU A 119 -26.05 8.74 32.28
C GLU A 119 -25.27 8.46 33.57
N GLU A 120 -25.95 8.23 34.69
CA GLU A 120 -25.30 7.97 35.98
C GLU A 120 -24.53 6.64 35.99
N ASN A 121 -24.93 5.70 35.14
CA ASN A 121 -24.30 4.39 35.05
C ASN A 121 -22.98 4.41 34.27
N ASP A 122 -22.85 5.31 33.30
CA ASP A 122 -21.62 5.50 32.55
C ASP A 122 -20.61 6.37 33.33
N ALA A 123 -21.11 7.29 34.19
CA ALA A 123 -20.30 7.96 35.21
C ALA A 123 -19.64 6.98 36.20
N LYS A 124 -20.30 5.85 36.49
CA LYS A 124 -19.76 4.73 37.30
C LYS A 124 -18.85 3.78 36.52
N GLY A 125 -18.58 4.05 35.23
CA GLY A 125 -17.68 3.26 34.39
C GLY A 125 -18.25 1.94 33.86
N THR A 126 -19.56 1.71 33.99
CA THR A 126 -20.20 0.43 33.62
C THR A 126 -20.77 0.38 32.20
N GLY A 127 -20.90 1.51 31.50
CA GLY A 127 -21.60 1.55 30.21
C GLY A 127 -20.91 0.75 29.09
N ALA A 128 -19.58 0.75 29.02
CA ALA A 128 -18.85 -0.06 28.03
C ALA A 128 -19.05 -1.57 28.24
N GLU A 129 -19.10 -2.03 29.49
CA GLU A 129 -19.35 -3.43 29.83
C GLU A 129 -20.77 -3.84 29.41
N TYR A 130 -21.75 -2.98 29.69
CA TYR A 130 -23.14 -3.21 29.34
C TYR A 130 -23.39 -3.11 27.84
N LEU A 131 -22.66 -2.23 27.14
CA LEU A 131 -22.72 -2.12 25.69
C LEU A 131 -22.20 -3.40 25.03
N LYS A 132 -21.10 -3.96 25.55
CA LYS A 132 -20.61 -5.28 25.11
C LYS A 132 -21.66 -6.37 25.36
N LYS A 133 -22.22 -6.45 26.57
CA LYS A 133 -23.28 -7.42 26.91
C LYS A 133 -24.52 -7.25 26.03
N TRP A 134 -24.85 -6.04 25.63
CA TRP A 134 -25.95 -5.76 24.71
C TRP A 134 -25.62 -6.24 23.28
N LEU A 135 -24.42 -5.94 22.77
CA LEU A 135 -23.95 -6.39 21.46
C LEU A 135 -23.87 -7.92 21.35
N ASP A 136 -23.52 -8.61 22.44
CA ASP A 136 -23.51 -10.07 22.51
C ASP A 136 -24.94 -10.63 22.27
N VAL A 137 -25.94 -10.10 22.98
CA VAL A 137 -27.35 -10.50 22.79
C VAL A 137 -27.87 -10.12 21.40
N HIS A 138 -27.50 -8.94 20.89
CA HIS A 138 -27.88 -8.47 19.55
C HIS A 138 -27.33 -9.37 18.45
N THR A 139 -26.09 -9.84 18.59
CA THR A 139 -25.44 -10.76 17.64
C THR A 139 -26.15 -12.11 17.63
N ILE A 140 -26.43 -12.67 18.81
CA ILE A 140 -27.14 -13.94 18.94
C ILE A 140 -28.53 -13.84 18.32
N ARG A 141 -29.30 -12.80 18.65
CA ARG A 141 -30.62 -12.54 18.05
C ARG A 141 -30.53 -12.46 16.52
N SER A 142 -29.57 -11.70 16.01
CA SER A 142 -29.42 -11.50 14.56
C SER A 142 -29.17 -12.81 13.82
N ILE A 143 -28.38 -13.71 14.40
CA ILE A 143 -28.04 -15.01 13.80
C ILE A 143 -29.18 -16.03 13.95
N VAL A 144 -29.85 -16.05 15.11
CA VAL A 144 -30.80 -17.13 15.45
C VAL A 144 -32.22 -16.84 14.96
N VAL A 145 -32.61 -15.56 14.81
CA VAL A 145 -33.98 -15.19 14.42
C VAL A 145 -34.05 -14.20 13.26
N ASP A 146 -33.20 -13.16 13.21
CA ASP A 146 -33.32 -12.13 12.15
C ASP A 146 -32.86 -12.68 10.78
N PHE A 147 -31.72 -13.37 10.74
CA PHE A 147 -31.18 -13.97 9.51
C PHE A 147 -32.03 -15.14 9.00
N PRO A 148 -32.50 -16.09 9.84
CA PRO A 148 -33.45 -17.11 9.40
C PRO A 148 -34.78 -16.55 8.93
N ALA A 149 -35.31 -15.48 9.55
CA ALA A 149 -36.52 -14.83 9.05
C ALA A 149 -36.35 -14.32 7.62
N TRP A 150 -35.17 -13.76 7.30
CA TRP A 150 -34.83 -13.31 5.94
C TRP A 150 -34.56 -14.47 4.97
N LEU A 151 -33.84 -15.51 5.40
CA LEU A 151 -33.42 -16.63 4.56
C LEU A 151 -34.58 -17.53 4.12
N VAL A 152 -35.63 -17.63 4.94
CA VAL A 152 -36.76 -18.53 4.74
C VAL A 152 -37.89 -17.86 3.92
N ASP A 153 -37.73 -16.59 3.55
CA ASP A 153 -38.64 -15.98 2.58
C ASP A 153 -38.26 -16.44 1.14
N PRO A 154 -39.18 -17.05 0.38
CA PRO A 154 -38.83 -17.72 -0.87
C PRO A 154 -38.45 -16.74 -1.99
N PRO A 155 -37.62 -17.17 -2.96
CA PRO A 155 -37.16 -16.31 -4.03
C PRO A 155 -38.30 -15.88 -4.95
N ALA A 156 -38.51 -14.57 -5.03
CA ALA A 156 -38.98 -13.90 -6.25
C ALA A 156 -38.05 -14.16 -7.47
N ALA A 157 -36.95 -14.91 -7.30
CA ALA A 157 -35.92 -15.16 -8.30
C ALA A 157 -36.20 -16.30 -9.31
N SER A 158 -37.22 -17.15 -9.17
CA SER A 158 -37.46 -18.23 -10.15
C SER A 158 -38.33 -17.84 -11.37
N LYS A 159 -38.78 -16.58 -11.48
CA LYS A 159 -39.51 -16.08 -12.67
C LYS A 159 -38.93 -14.82 -13.33
N PHE A 160 -37.81 -14.30 -12.83
CA PHE A 160 -37.13 -13.14 -13.41
C PHE A 160 -35.91 -13.49 -14.28
N HIS A 161 -35.70 -14.78 -14.60
CA HIS A 161 -34.69 -15.24 -15.55
C HIS A 161 -35.32 -15.78 -16.83
N SER A 162 -36.05 -14.93 -17.54
CA SER A 162 -36.14 -15.05 -19.00
C SER A 162 -36.56 -13.72 -19.61
N THR A 163 -35.67 -13.17 -20.44
CA THR A 163 -35.85 -12.08 -21.41
C THR A 163 -35.73 -10.63 -20.92
N ALA A 164 -34.66 -9.97 -21.41
CA ALA A 164 -34.35 -8.54 -21.50
C ALA A 164 -33.94 -7.75 -20.22
N SER A 165 -32.67 -7.30 -20.19
CA SER A 165 -32.20 -6.19 -19.34
C SER A 165 -32.90 -4.88 -19.72
N PRO A 166 -33.21 -3.96 -18.78
CA PRO A 166 -32.38 -2.73 -18.64
C PRO A 166 -32.39 -2.16 -17.18
N PRO A 167 -31.95 -0.90 -16.88
CA PRO A 167 -30.86 -0.58 -15.94
C PRO A 167 -31.35 0.04 -14.62
N LEU A 168 -30.42 0.36 -13.71
CA LEU A 168 -30.58 1.03 -12.40
C LEU A 168 -30.87 0.13 -11.20
N LEU A 169 -29.79 -0.41 -10.62
CA LEU A 169 -29.52 -0.51 -9.17
C LEU A 169 -28.21 -1.31 -8.97
N SER A 170 -27.08 -0.73 -9.37
CA SER A 170 -25.76 -1.25 -9.00
C SER A 170 -25.30 -0.53 -7.73
N ALA A 171 -25.72 -1.04 -6.57
CA ALA A 171 -25.10 -0.77 -5.29
C ALA A 171 -24.25 -2.00 -4.90
N PRO A 172 -22.98 -1.85 -4.47
CA PRO A 172 -22.01 -2.94 -4.48
C PRO A 172 -21.85 -3.57 -3.08
N ILE A 173 -22.58 -4.64 -2.73
CA ILE A 173 -22.34 -5.33 -1.45
C ILE A 173 -22.72 -6.82 -1.54
N CYS A 174 -21.72 -7.71 -1.51
CA CYS A 174 -21.65 -8.86 -0.57
C CYS A 174 -20.45 -9.76 -0.91
N ASP A 175 -19.42 -9.71 -0.07
CA ASP A 175 -18.24 -10.58 -0.15
C ASP A 175 -18.55 -12.05 0.13
N HIS A 176 -17.83 -12.89 -0.59
CA HIS A 176 -17.89 -14.36 -0.61
C HIS A 176 -17.43 -15.00 0.72
N GLU A 177 -16.76 -14.25 1.60
CA GLU A 177 -16.22 -14.74 2.89
C GLU A 177 -17.28 -14.88 3.99
N PHE A 178 -18.33 -14.05 3.98
CA PHE A 178 -19.46 -14.18 4.92
C PHE A 178 -20.17 -15.53 4.75
N TRP A 179 -20.22 -16.04 3.52
CA TRP A 179 -20.86 -17.31 3.19
C TRP A 179 -19.99 -18.53 3.52
N GLN A 180 -18.67 -18.41 3.50
CA GLN A 180 -17.77 -19.50 3.89
C GLN A 180 -17.66 -19.68 5.42
N ALA A 181 -17.73 -18.59 6.20
CA ALA A 181 -17.63 -18.65 7.66
C ALA A 181 -18.79 -19.39 8.35
N LEU A 182 -19.94 -19.56 7.68
CA LEU A 182 -21.10 -20.27 8.20
C LEU A 182 -21.18 -21.75 7.76
N GLY A 183 -20.28 -22.23 6.89
CA GLY A 183 -20.29 -23.63 6.43
C GLY A 183 -21.52 -24.05 5.61
N VAL A 184 -22.35 -23.10 5.17
CA VAL A 184 -23.66 -23.39 4.51
C VAL A 184 -23.53 -23.63 3.00
N VAL A 185 -22.42 -23.22 2.37
CA VAL A 185 -22.27 -23.32 0.89
C VAL A 185 -22.18 -24.77 0.39
N ASN A 186 -21.77 -25.72 1.23
CA ASN A 186 -21.55 -27.11 0.79
C ASN A 186 -22.83 -27.97 0.74
N ALA A 187 -23.96 -27.49 1.28
CA ALA A 187 -25.24 -28.23 1.25
C ALA A 187 -26.08 -27.92 -0.01
N ALA A 188 -25.92 -26.72 -0.60
CA ALA A 188 -26.66 -26.31 -1.80
C ALA A 188 -26.12 -26.95 -3.09
N HIS A 189 -24.86 -27.37 -3.13
CA HIS A 189 -24.26 -27.98 -4.32
C HIS A 189 -24.60 -29.46 -4.53
N ASN A 190 -25.08 -30.16 -3.49
CA ASN A 190 -25.34 -31.60 -3.54
C ASN A 190 -26.82 -32.00 -3.68
N GLY A 191 -27.73 -31.05 -3.93
CA GLY A 191 -29.14 -31.38 -4.25
C GLY A 191 -29.95 -32.03 -3.12
N VAL A 192 -29.52 -31.92 -1.85
CA VAL A 192 -30.19 -32.53 -0.70
C VAL A 192 -30.92 -31.49 0.15
N VAL A 193 -31.78 -30.64 -0.42
CA VAL A 193 -32.71 -29.84 0.40
C VAL A 193 -34.02 -29.58 -0.34
N ASN A 194 -34.92 -30.56 -0.33
CA ASN A 194 -36.25 -30.45 -0.96
C ASN A 194 -37.37 -30.01 0.01
N SER A 195 -37.05 -29.60 1.25
CA SER A 195 -38.07 -29.00 2.13
C SER A 195 -37.53 -27.96 3.11
N PRO A 196 -38.28 -26.86 3.37
CA PRO A 196 -37.96 -25.87 4.41
C PRO A 196 -37.87 -26.46 5.81
N LEU A 197 -38.65 -27.51 6.10
CA LEU A 197 -38.53 -28.26 7.36
C LEU A 197 -37.16 -28.92 7.47
N THR A 198 -36.57 -29.43 6.39
CA THR A 198 -35.23 -30.04 6.42
C THR A 198 -34.13 -29.00 6.55
N THR A 199 -34.22 -27.85 5.85
CA THR A 199 -33.27 -26.73 6.03
C THR A 199 -33.33 -26.16 7.44
N ALA A 200 -34.55 -25.90 7.93
CA ALA A 200 -34.77 -25.37 9.27
C ALA A 200 -34.39 -26.40 10.32
N THR A 201 -34.72 -27.68 10.18
CA THR A 201 -34.35 -28.73 11.14
C THR A 201 -32.85 -28.99 11.13
N VAL A 202 -32.16 -28.94 9.99
CA VAL A 202 -30.68 -29.08 9.94
C VAL A 202 -29.99 -27.87 10.57
N LEU A 203 -30.49 -26.65 10.38
CA LEU A 203 -29.99 -25.46 11.07
C LEU A 203 -30.34 -25.49 12.57
N PHE A 204 -31.56 -25.89 12.92
CA PHE A 204 -32.03 -25.96 14.31
C PHE A 204 -31.39 -27.11 15.07
N ASP A 205 -31.12 -28.27 14.47
CA ASP A 205 -30.34 -29.37 15.07
C ASP A 205 -28.86 -28.99 15.18
N SER A 206 -28.30 -28.32 14.18
CA SER A 206 -26.90 -27.83 14.24
C SER A 206 -26.72 -26.76 15.32
N LEU A 207 -27.73 -25.90 15.51
CA LEU A 207 -27.74 -24.85 16.53
C LEU A 207 -28.21 -25.36 17.91
N ALA A 208 -29.07 -26.39 17.99
CA ALA A 208 -29.51 -27.01 19.25
C ALA A 208 -28.45 -27.97 19.82
N ARG A 209 -27.58 -28.55 18.97
CA ARG A 209 -26.38 -29.27 19.40
C ARG A 209 -25.33 -28.35 20.03
N LEU A 210 -25.40 -27.04 19.81
CA LEU A 210 -24.73 -26.03 20.62
C LEU A 210 -25.53 -25.81 21.91
N SER A 211 -25.56 -26.83 22.76
CA SER A 211 -26.20 -26.74 24.07
C SER A 211 -25.60 -25.57 24.89
N VAL A 212 -26.46 -24.87 25.64
CA VAL A 212 -26.11 -23.76 26.56
C VAL A 212 -24.85 -24.03 27.44
N PRO A 213 -24.51 -25.27 27.85
CA PRO A 213 -23.25 -25.57 28.55
C PRO A 213 -21.97 -25.43 27.70
N PHE A 214 -22.03 -25.53 26.37
CA PHE A 214 -20.85 -25.40 25.49
C PHE A 214 -20.38 -23.95 25.35
N VAL A 215 -21.32 -22.99 25.36
CA VAL A 215 -21.02 -21.55 25.38
C VAL A 215 -20.44 -21.12 26.74
N TYR A 216 -20.90 -21.71 27.84
CA TYR A 216 -20.28 -21.52 29.16
C TYR A 216 -18.87 -22.11 29.24
N ARG A 217 -18.57 -23.23 28.58
CA ARG A 217 -17.19 -23.78 28.50
C ARG A 217 -16.23 -22.89 27.72
N ILE A 218 -16.67 -22.24 26.64
CA ILE A 218 -15.81 -21.30 25.92
C ILE A 218 -15.54 -20.05 26.77
N LEU A 219 -16.52 -19.59 27.56
CA LEU A 219 -16.35 -18.46 28.48
C LEU A 219 -15.45 -18.81 29.69
N ASP A 220 -15.48 -20.06 30.19
CA ASP A 220 -14.56 -20.54 31.24
C ASP A 220 -13.14 -20.84 30.71
N THR A 221 -12.96 -21.00 29.39
CA THR A 221 -11.64 -21.17 28.75
C THR A 221 -10.96 -19.82 28.49
N ILE A 222 -11.67 -18.70 28.64
CA ILE A 222 -11.18 -17.32 28.43
C ILE A 222 -11.35 -16.48 29.71
N GLY A 223 -11.11 -17.10 30.88
CA GLY A 223 -11.01 -16.45 32.19
C GLY A 223 -9.73 -16.89 32.93
N PRO A 224 -9.06 -16.01 33.71
CA PRO A 224 -7.63 -16.13 33.99
C PRO A 224 -7.36 -17.22 35.02
N LYS A 225 -6.75 -18.33 34.61
CA LYS A 225 -6.06 -19.22 35.53
C LYS A 225 -4.56 -18.96 35.49
N ALA A 226 -4.11 -18.40 36.61
CA ALA A 226 -2.72 -18.26 37.00
C ALA A 226 -1.90 -19.51 36.65
N ILE A 227 -0.85 -19.31 35.86
CA ILE A 227 0.35 -20.14 35.91
C ILE A 227 1.48 -19.21 36.33
N GLY A 228 2.11 -19.60 37.43
CA GLY A 228 3.14 -18.86 38.13
C GLY A 228 4.40 -18.64 37.31
N GLY A 229 5.25 -17.81 37.90
CA GLY A 229 6.40 -17.20 37.26
C GLY A 229 7.36 -18.18 36.60
N ARG A 230 7.58 -17.94 35.31
CA ARG A 230 8.94 -17.78 34.81
C ARG A 230 9.03 -16.40 34.16
N SER A 231 9.92 -15.59 34.72
CA SER A 231 10.37 -14.33 34.16
C SER A 231 10.90 -14.55 32.74
N SER A 232 10.05 -14.42 31.73
CA SER A 232 10.48 -13.86 30.45
C SER A 232 10.27 -12.35 30.56
N ARG A 233 11.37 -11.60 30.60
CA ARG A 233 11.35 -10.15 30.43
C ARG A 233 10.69 -9.82 29.09
N SER A 234 9.37 -9.66 29.09
CA SER A 234 8.69 -8.81 28.12
C SER A 234 9.09 -7.39 28.51
N LEU A 235 10.15 -6.89 27.89
CA LEU A 235 10.38 -5.46 27.79
C LEU A 235 9.14 -4.92 27.06
N THR A 236 8.16 -4.41 27.79
CA THR A 236 7.24 -3.43 27.22
C THR A 236 8.16 -2.33 26.71
N MET A 237 8.36 -2.25 25.39
CA MET A 237 9.05 -1.09 24.82
C MET A 237 8.23 0.11 25.29
N SER A 238 8.87 1.00 26.03
CA SER A 238 8.29 2.31 26.32
C SER A 238 7.84 2.89 24.99
N GLU A 239 6.58 3.33 24.92
CA GLU A 239 6.04 3.99 23.75
C GLU A 239 6.99 5.10 23.30
N ILE A 240 7.36 5.13 22.02
CA ILE A 240 8.33 6.09 21.49
C ILE A 240 7.54 7.23 20.87
N THR A 241 7.75 8.45 21.37
CA THR A 241 7.06 9.64 20.86
C THR A 241 8.01 10.49 20.05
N ILE A 242 7.57 10.93 18.86
CA ILE A 242 8.32 11.91 18.07
C ILE A 242 8.22 13.27 18.77
N THR A 243 9.34 13.77 19.27
CA THR A 243 9.42 15.02 20.04
C THR A 243 9.75 16.22 19.16
N GLY A 244 10.37 15.98 18.01
CA GLY A 244 10.79 17.02 17.07
C GLY A 244 11.31 16.44 15.76
N TRP A 245 11.79 17.32 14.90
CA TRP A 245 12.51 16.99 13.68
C TRP A 245 13.54 18.08 13.39
N SER A 246 14.56 17.71 12.63
CA SER A 246 15.50 18.65 12.05
C SER A 246 15.74 18.31 10.57
N THR A 247 16.09 19.34 9.80
CA THR A 247 16.41 19.21 8.37
C THR A 247 17.83 19.67 8.11
N ARG A 248 18.57 18.98 7.25
CA ARG A 248 19.91 19.38 6.81
C ARG A 248 19.92 19.50 5.29
N ASP A 249 20.36 20.65 4.78
CA ASP A 249 20.62 20.85 3.35
C ASP A 249 22.06 20.41 3.07
N VAL A 250 22.24 19.16 2.62
CA VAL A 250 23.57 18.58 2.38
C VAL A 250 23.83 18.52 0.89
N ARG A 251 24.94 19.11 0.42
CA ARG A 251 25.30 19.17 -1.01
C ARG A 251 26.74 18.74 -1.22
N PHE A 252 26.98 17.83 -2.16
CA PHE A 252 28.29 17.31 -2.51
C PHE A 252 28.76 17.95 -3.83
N PRO A 253 30.02 18.40 -3.94
CA PRO A 253 30.52 19.14 -5.09
C PRO A 253 30.88 18.24 -6.29
N THR A 254 29.95 17.38 -6.71
CA THR A 254 30.13 16.43 -7.81
C THR A 254 30.25 17.11 -9.18
N SER A 255 29.89 18.40 -9.29
CA SER A 255 30.12 19.18 -10.51
C SER A 255 31.62 19.35 -10.84
N LEU A 256 32.51 19.30 -9.84
CA LEU A 256 33.95 19.51 -10.03
C LEU A 256 34.61 18.42 -10.87
N ASP A 257 34.16 17.17 -10.76
CA ASP A 257 34.69 16.02 -11.52
C ASP A 257 33.71 15.49 -12.57
N LYS A 258 32.58 16.21 -12.76
CA LYS A 258 31.49 15.89 -13.69
C LYS A 258 30.83 14.54 -13.45
N THR A 259 30.94 14.00 -12.23
CA THR A 259 30.18 12.83 -11.81
C THR A 259 28.69 13.10 -11.94
N GLY A 260 27.95 12.14 -12.49
CA GLY A 260 26.51 12.28 -12.72
C GLY A 260 26.13 13.09 -13.96
N SER A 261 27.08 13.57 -14.76
CA SER A 261 26.79 14.36 -15.96
C SER A 261 26.07 13.54 -17.05
N ASP A 262 25.00 14.11 -17.57
CA ASP A 262 24.17 13.54 -18.63
C ASP A 262 23.75 14.60 -19.67
N ALA A 263 22.88 14.23 -20.62
CA ALA A 263 22.50 15.08 -21.74
C ALA A 263 21.62 16.27 -21.33
N MET A 264 20.90 16.16 -20.21
CA MET A 264 20.06 17.21 -19.64
C MET A 264 20.79 17.97 -18.53
N ASN A 265 21.47 17.24 -17.65
CA ASN A 265 22.13 17.75 -16.46
C ASN A 265 23.64 17.76 -16.66
N ALA A 266 24.16 18.85 -17.22
CA ALA A 266 25.57 18.95 -17.59
C ALA A 266 26.53 18.87 -16.37
N ALA A 267 26.12 19.39 -15.21
CA ALA A 267 26.91 19.38 -13.98
C ALA A 267 26.02 19.57 -12.73
N GLY A 268 25.53 18.46 -12.16
CA GLY A 268 24.78 18.47 -10.90
C GLY A 268 25.69 18.39 -9.67
N ASP A 269 25.30 19.06 -8.58
CA ASP A 269 25.87 18.86 -7.25
C ASP A 269 24.96 17.94 -6.46
N TYR A 270 25.27 16.65 -6.42
CA TYR A 270 24.43 15.65 -5.76
C TYR A 270 24.13 16.09 -4.33
N SER A 271 22.84 16.11 -3.99
CA SER A 271 22.37 16.75 -2.78
C SER A 271 21.29 15.91 -2.11
N ALA A 272 21.25 15.99 -0.78
CA ALA A 272 20.26 15.35 0.05
C ALA A 272 19.51 16.43 0.84
N ALA A 273 18.20 16.54 0.64
CA ALA A 273 17.33 17.23 1.56
C ALA A 273 17.01 16.24 2.68
N TYR A 274 17.77 16.33 3.77
CA TYR A 274 17.84 15.33 4.81
C TYR A 274 16.85 15.64 5.94
N CYS A 275 16.21 14.62 6.50
CA CYS A 275 15.23 14.67 7.56
C CYS A 275 15.66 13.76 8.72
N ILE A 276 15.71 14.31 9.92
CA ILE A 276 15.96 13.57 11.16
C ILE A 276 14.73 13.72 12.06
N LEU A 277 14.07 12.62 12.38
CA LEU A 277 12.99 12.56 13.37
C LEU A 277 13.60 12.28 14.74
N GLU A 278 13.33 13.18 15.68
CA GLU A 278 13.82 13.13 17.06
C GLU A 278 12.74 12.54 17.96
N THR A 279 13.15 11.74 18.95
CA THR A 279 12.22 11.07 19.86
C THR A 279 12.56 11.31 21.33
N ASP A 280 11.67 10.87 22.22
CA ASP A 280 11.92 10.77 23.67
C ASP A 280 12.76 9.53 24.06
N SER A 281 13.31 8.83 23.07
CA SER A 281 14.12 7.62 23.23
C SER A 281 15.51 7.79 22.61
N LYS A 282 16.32 6.71 22.62
CA LYS A 282 17.61 6.69 21.93
C LYS A 282 17.50 6.57 20.40
N TYR A 283 16.32 6.25 19.88
CA TYR A 283 16.12 6.02 18.45
C TYR A 283 15.79 7.31 17.74
N THR A 284 16.41 7.51 16.58
CA THR A 284 16.11 8.59 15.64
C THR A 284 15.79 7.99 14.28
N GLY A 285 14.90 8.66 13.55
CA GLY A 285 14.55 8.29 12.18
C GLY A 285 15.30 9.13 11.18
N HIS A 286 16.04 8.51 10.28
CA HIS A 286 16.78 9.21 9.24
C HIS A 286 16.17 8.93 7.88
N GLY A 287 15.89 9.99 7.15
CA GLY A 287 15.42 9.92 5.78
C GLY A 287 15.94 11.10 4.98
N MET A 288 15.81 11.00 3.68
CA MET A 288 16.27 12.00 2.73
C MET A 288 15.58 11.82 1.40
N THR A 289 15.63 12.87 0.60
CA THR A 289 15.34 12.82 -0.83
C THR A 289 16.49 13.45 -1.60
N PHE A 290 16.70 12.94 -2.80
CA PHE A 290 17.78 13.34 -3.69
C PHE A 290 17.41 14.57 -4.52
N THR A 291 18.35 15.50 -4.66
CA THR A 291 18.33 16.60 -5.64
C THR A 291 19.75 16.81 -6.20
N ILE A 292 19.90 17.75 -7.14
CA ILE A 292 21.19 18.02 -7.82
C ILE A 292 21.73 19.43 -7.54
N GLY A 293 21.47 19.98 -6.35
CA GLY A 293 22.08 21.22 -5.87
C GLY A 293 21.04 22.32 -5.60
N ARG A 294 20.90 23.26 -6.53
CA ARG A 294 19.94 24.38 -6.39
C ARG A 294 18.51 23.86 -6.26
N GLY A 295 17.77 24.36 -5.28
CA GLY A 295 16.41 23.91 -4.96
C GLY A 295 16.33 22.90 -3.82
N ASN A 296 17.46 22.35 -3.35
CA ASN A 296 17.49 21.44 -2.19
C ASN A 296 16.94 22.13 -0.93
N ASP A 297 17.25 23.41 -0.75
CA ASP A 297 16.74 24.28 0.33
C ASP A 297 15.21 24.39 0.34
N ILE A 298 14.59 24.42 -0.85
CA ILE A 298 13.12 24.47 -1.00
C ILE A 298 12.50 23.15 -0.53
N VAL A 299 13.16 22.02 -0.80
CA VAL A 299 12.71 20.71 -0.33
C VAL A 299 12.88 20.59 1.19
N CYS A 300 13.99 21.06 1.76
CA CYS A 300 14.15 21.16 3.22
C CYS A 300 13.05 21.99 3.88
N ALA A 301 12.65 23.12 3.27
CA ALA A 301 11.52 23.92 3.75
C ALA A 301 10.19 23.13 3.73
N ALA A 302 9.94 22.35 2.67
CA ALA A 302 8.77 21.49 2.59
C ALA A 302 8.78 20.32 3.60
N ILE A 303 9.95 19.76 3.92
CA ILE A 303 10.10 18.74 4.96
C ILE A 303 9.65 19.30 6.31
N ASN A 304 9.96 20.57 6.63
CA ASN A 304 9.54 21.17 7.89
C ASN A 304 8.02 21.17 8.08
N HIS A 305 7.26 21.49 7.02
CA HIS A 305 5.80 21.45 7.07
C HIS A 305 5.22 20.05 7.31
N LEU A 306 5.90 19.01 6.81
CA LEU A 306 5.47 17.63 7.04
C LEU A 306 5.91 17.11 8.41
N GLY A 307 7.11 17.48 8.87
CA GLY A 307 7.63 17.17 10.20
C GLY A 307 6.76 17.70 11.33
N ASP A 308 6.24 18.94 11.20
CA ASP A 308 5.27 19.54 12.12
C ASP A 308 4.08 18.62 12.43
N ARG A 309 3.63 17.85 11.43
CA ARG A 309 2.47 16.97 11.54
C ARG A 309 2.75 15.68 12.31
N LEU A 310 4.03 15.36 12.53
CA LEU A 310 4.47 14.17 13.26
C LEU A 310 4.78 14.44 14.73
N LYS A 311 4.96 15.71 15.14
CA LYS A 311 5.24 16.06 16.54
C LYS A 311 4.14 15.54 17.48
N GLY A 312 4.56 14.86 18.54
CA GLY A 312 3.67 14.27 19.55
C GLY A 312 2.97 12.99 19.11
N ARG A 313 3.22 12.48 17.89
CA ARG A 313 2.74 11.17 17.46
C ARG A 313 3.62 10.08 18.05
N THR A 314 3.01 8.98 18.45
CA THR A 314 3.75 7.79 18.87
C THR A 314 4.11 6.94 17.66
N LEU A 315 5.26 6.28 17.70
CA LEU A 315 5.70 5.40 16.63
C LEU A 315 4.68 4.28 16.41
N SER A 316 4.16 3.67 17.47
CA SER A 316 3.13 2.62 17.37
C SER A 316 1.91 3.07 16.58
N SER A 317 1.43 4.29 16.82
CA SER A 317 0.26 4.86 16.11
C SER A 317 0.51 5.08 14.62
N LEU A 318 1.75 5.35 14.23
CA LEU A 318 2.12 5.59 12.83
C LEU A 318 2.29 4.28 12.05
N VAL A 319 2.82 3.23 12.69
CA VAL A 319 3.14 1.96 12.01
C VAL A 319 2.02 0.93 12.11
N GLU A 320 1.05 1.10 13.01
CA GLU A 320 -0.13 0.23 13.13
C GLU A 320 -0.90 0.14 11.80
N ASN A 321 -1.03 1.26 11.10
CA ASN A 321 -1.68 1.32 9.79
C ASN A 321 -0.98 2.34 8.87
N TRP A 322 0.05 1.86 8.21
CA TRP A 322 0.86 2.62 7.28
C TRP A 322 0.06 3.32 6.16
N GLY A 323 -0.96 2.68 5.58
CA GLY A 323 -1.82 3.31 4.57
C GLY A 323 -2.58 4.53 5.10
N LYS A 324 -3.06 4.47 6.37
CA LYS A 324 -3.67 5.62 7.04
C LYS A 324 -2.65 6.71 7.38
N THR A 325 -1.45 6.33 7.82
CA THR A 325 -0.36 7.28 8.10
C THR A 325 0.07 8.02 6.84
N TRP A 326 0.26 7.29 5.75
CA TRP A 326 0.57 7.87 4.45
C TRP A 326 -0.53 8.83 4.00
N ARG A 327 -1.80 8.38 4.07
CA ARG A 327 -2.96 9.26 3.78
C ARG A 327 -2.96 10.50 4.66
N TYR A 328 -2.69 10.37 5.95
CA TYR A 328 -2.64 11.51 6.87
C TYR A 328 -1.63 12.55 6.39
N LEU A 329 -0.41 12.13 6.02
CA LEU A 329 0.65 13.02 5.56
C LEU A 329 0.31 13.74 4.25
N VAL A 330 -0.39 13.09 3.31
CA VAL A 330 -0.74 13.70 2.01
C VAL A 330 -2.10 14.42 1.95
N ASN A 331 -2.94 14.27 2.97
CA ASN A 331 -4.32 14.78 2.95
C ASN A 331 -4.49 16.16 3.58
N ASP A 332 -3.40 16.87 3.90
CA ASP A 332 -3.49 18.31 4.18
C ASP A 332 -3.86 19.03 2.89
N SER A 333 -5.03 19.67 2.85
CA SER A 333 -5.54 20.28 1.63
C SER A 333 -4.69 21.45 1.13
N GLN A 334 -4.01 22.19 2.02
CA GLN A 334 -3.18 23.34 1.64
C GLN A 334 -1.85 22.86 1.06
N LEU A 335 -1.17 21.92 1.73
CA LEU A 335 0.07 21.32 1.21
C LEU A 335 -0.19 20.48 -0.04
N ARG A 336 -1.36 19.84 -0.14
CA ARG A 336 -1.77 19.13 -1.34
C ARG A 336 -1.88 20.07 -2.55
N TRP A 337 -2.23 21.34 -2.36
CA TRP A 337 -2.43 22.29 -3.46
C TRP A 337 -1.13 22.64 -4.21
N ILE A 338 0.02 22.55 -3.55
CA ILE A 338 1.34 22.81 -4.16
C ILE A 338 1.96 21.58 -4.86
N GLY A 339 1.26 20.43 -4.84
CA GLY A 339 1.60 19.24 -5.62
C GLY A 339 0.50 18.99 -6.66
N PRO A 340 -0.55 18.21 -6.33
CA PRO A 340 -0.62 17.16 -5.32
C PRO A 340 0.20 15.93 -5.70
N GLU A 341 0.82 15.28 -4.72
CA GLU A 341 1.56 14.03 -4.91
C GLU A 341 2.60 14.14 -6.06
N LYS A 342 3.30 15.27 -6.15
CA LYS A 342 4.37 15.54 -7.13
C LYS A 342 5.31 16.66 -6.67
N GLY A 343 6.48 16.78 -7.32
CA GLY A 343 7.40 17.90 -7.14
C GLY A 343 7.95 18.03 -5.72
N VAL A 344 8.26 19.26 -5.29
CA VAL A 344 8.93 19.57 -4.02
C VAL A 344 8.23 18.94 -2.81
N ILE A 345 6.91 19.08 -2.69
CA ILE A 345 6.17 18.58 -1.53
C ILE A 345 6.18 17.05 -1.45
N HIS A 346 6.30 16.36 -2.59
CA HIS A 346 6.31 14.90 -2.64
C HIS A 346 7.71 14.32 -2.45
N LEU A 347 8.74 15.02 -2.91
CA LEU A 347 10.13 14.75 -2.52
C LEU A 347 10.29 14.85 -1.00
N ALA A 348 9.77 15.93 -0.40
CA ALA A 348 9.76 16.09 1.04
C ALA A 348 8.98 14.96 1.76
N LEU A 349 7.86 14.53 1.19
CA LEU A 349 7.11 13.37 1.71
C LEU A 349 7.94 12.09 1.67
N GLY A 350 8.66 11.83 0.57
CA GLY A 350 9.57 10.68 0.46
C GLY A 350 10.60 10.66 1.59
N ALA A 351 11.25 11.79 1.86
CA ALA A 351 12.21 11.93 2.95
C ALA A 351 11.58 11.62 4.32
N VAL A 352 10.41 12.19 4.61
CA VAL A 352 9.72 12.02 5.90
C VAL A 352 9.19 10.60 6.10
N VAL A 353 8.55 10.01 5.08
CA VAL A 353 8.04 8.63 5.15
C VAL A 353 9.18 7.65 5.37
N ASN A 354 10.28 7.80 4.63
CA ASN A 354 11.44 6.94 4.76
C ASN A 354 12.12 7.08 6.14
N ALA A 355 12.12 8.29 6.74
CA ALA A 355 12.61 8.49 8.10
C ALA A 355 11.79 7.72 9.16
N ILE A 356 10.47 7.63 8.99
CA ILE A 356 9.61 6.81 9.86
C ILE A 356 9.95 5.31 9.68
N TRP A 357 10.16 4.85 8.45
CA TRP A 357 10.57 3.47 8.17
C TRP A 357 11.92 3.11 8.79
N ASP A 358 12.91 4.00 8.65
CA ASP A 358 14.24 3.85 9.26
C ASP A 358 14.14 3.75 10.79
N MET A 359 13.41 4.68 11.42
CA MET A 359 13.17 4.67 12.87
C MET A 359 12.52 3.37 13.32
N TRP A 360 11.46 2.95 12.63
CA TRP A 360 10.76 1.71 12.95
C TRP A 360 11.69 0.51 12.85
N ALA A 361 12.48 0.45 11.79
CA ALA A 361 13.44 -0.61 11.54
C ALA A 361 14.53 -0.70 12.63
N LYS A 362 15.06 0.44 13.07
CA LYS A 362 16.00 0.53 14.20
C LYS A 362 15.39 0.05 15.51
N THR A 363 14.12 0.37 15.78
CA THR A 363 13.44 -0.08 17.01
C THR A 363 13.21 -1.59 17.04
N LEU A 364 12.97 -2.19 15.88
CA LEU A 364 12.81 -3.64 15.72
C LEU A 364 14.14 -4.40 15.63
N GLY A 365 15.26 -3.69 15.46
CA GLY A 365 16.57 -4.31 15.25
C GLY A 365 16.68 -5.06 13.93
N LYS A 366 16.03 -4.57 12.87
CA LYS A 366 15.96 -5.23 11.56
C LYS A 366 16.19 -4.24 10.42
N PRO A 367 16.74 -4.66 9.27
CA PRO A 367 16.72 -3.85 8.06
C PRO A 367 15.28 -3.76 7.50
N VAL A 368 14.94 -2.65 6.83
CA VAL A 368 13.59 -2.41 6.27
C VAL A 368 13.10 -3.56 5.37
N TRP A 369 13.97 -4.16 4.56
CA TRP A 369 13.54 -5.22 3.63
C TRP A 369 13.04 -6.45 4.37
N GLN A 370 13.67 -6.78 5.50
CA GLN A 370 13.32 -7.94 6.30
C GLN A 370 11.97 -7.74 6.99
N ILE A 371 11.68 -6.51 7.44
CA ILE A 371 10.37 -6.18 8.03
C ILE A 371 9.26 -6.44 7.03
N VAL A 372 9.40 -5.93 5.81
CA VAL A 372 8.39 -6.14 4.76
C VAL A 372 8.35 -7.61 4.32
N ALA A 373 9.48 -8.30 4.27
CA ALA A 373 9.54 -9.72 3.94
C ALA A 373 8.87 -10.62 4.99
N GLU A 374 8.81 -10.20 6.26
CA GLU A 374 8.15 -10.95 7.32
C GLU A 374 6.66 -10.62 7.48
N MET A 375 6.15 -9.62 6.76
CA MET A 375 4.72 -9.30 6.74
C MET A 375 3.89 -10.41 6.11
N THR A 376 2.68 -10.59 6.62
CA THR A 376 1.59 -11.25 5.90
C THR A 376 1.16 -10.42 4.68
N PRO A 377 0.56 -11.04 3.65
CA PRO A 377 -0.03 -10.32 2.52
C PRO A 377 -0.95 -9.16 2.93
N GLU A 378 -1.77 -9.36 3.96
CA GLU A 378 -2.69 -8.37 4.49
C GLU A 378 -1.96 -7.20 5.18
N GLU A 379 -0.86 -7.46 5.90
CA GLU A 379 -0.01 -6.42 6.47
C GLU A 379 0.71 -5.60 5.41
N PHE A 380 1.24 -6.25 4.37
CA PHE A 380 1.85 -5.57 3.22
C PHE A 380 0.84 -4.62 2.56
N VAL A 381 -0.37 -5.11 2.26
CA VAL A 381 -1.42 -4.32 1.61
C VAL A 381 -1.92 -3.18 2.52
N ARG A 382 -1.91 -3.38 3.84
CA ARG A 382 -2.21 -2.31 4.82
C ARG A 382 -1.20 -1.17 4.79
N CYS A 383 -0.02 -1.37 4.19
CA CYS A 383 0.95 -0.30 4.01
C CYS A 383 0.60 0.69 2.90
N ILE A 384 -0.35 0.37 2.02
CA ILE A 384 -0.58 1.11 0.78
C ILE A 384 -1.84 1.97 0.87
N ASP A 385 -1.76 3.20 0.36
CA ASP A 385 -2.93 4.01 0.03
C ASP A 385 -3.39 3.75 -1.42
N PHE A 386 -4.50 3.02 -1.57
CA PHE A 386 -5.07 2.65 -2.86
C PHE A 386 -5.84 3.76 -3.59
N ARG A 387 -5.91 4.98 -3.02
CA ARG A 387 -6.57 6.10 -3.69
C ARG A 387 -5.96 6.34 -5.07
N TYR A 388 -6.84 6.39 -6.07
CA TYR A 388 -6.57 6.61 -7.50
C TYR A 388 -5.96 5.43 -8.28
N ILE A 389 -5.81 4.25 -7.66
CA ILE A 389 -5.27 3.06 -8.34
C ILE A 389 -6.20 1.85 -8.34
N THR A 390 -7.38 1.92 -7.70
CA THR A 390 -8.33 0.79 -7.63
C THR A 390 -8.91 0.36 -8.98
N ASP A 391 -8.84 1.23 -9.99
CA ASP A 391 -9.18 0.91 -11.39
C ASP A 391 -8.12 0.04 -12.08
N ALA A 392 -6.90 0.00 -11.53
CA ALA A 392 -5.81 -0.84 -12.02
C ALA A 392 -5.47 -2.00 -11.07
N LEU A 393 -5.58 -1.80 -9.76
CA LEU A 393 -5.23 -2.78 -8.73
C LEU A 393 -6.06 -2.52 -7.47
N THR A 394 -6.91 -3.46 -7.10
CA THR A 394 -7.67 -3.43 -5.84
C THR A 394 -6.86 -4.03 -4.68
N PRO A 395 -7.17 -3.69 -3.41
CA PRO A 395 -6.56 -4.33 -2.25
C PRO A 395 -6.70 -5.86 -2.25
N GLU A 396 -7.86 -6.38 -2.67
CA GLU A 396 -8.18 -7.80 -2.67
C GLU A 396 -7.36 -8.55 -3.74
N GLU A 397 -7.22 -7.96 -4.94
CA GLU A 397 -6.32 -8.47 -5.97
C GLU A 397 -4.86 -8.47 -5.49
N ALA A 398 -4.42 -7.38 -4.84
CA ALA A 398 -3.07 -7.29 -4.30
C ALA A 398 -2.77 -8.38 -3.25
N ILE A 399 -3.69 -8.63 -2.32
CA ILE A 399 -3.58 -9.72 -1.33
C ILE A 399 -3.49 -11.08 -2.04
N THR A 400 -4.34 -11.30 -3.05
CA THR A 400 -4.35 -12.56 -3.82
C THR A 400 -3.01 -12.78 -4.51
N MET A 401 -2.49 -11.77 -5.21
CA MET A 401 -1.19 -11.83 -5.89
C MET A 401 -0.03 -12.09 -4.93
N LEU A 402 -0.07 -11.54 -3.71
CA LEU A 402 0.95 -11.78 -2.70
C LEU A 402 0.87 -13.19 -2.12
N LYS A 403 -0.34 -13.71 -1.85
CA LYS A 403 -0.56 -15.10 -1.43
C LYS A 403 -0.03 -16.09 -2.46
N GLU A 404 -0.20 -15.81 -3.76
CA GLU A 404 0.39 -16.62 -4.83
C GLU A 404 1.93 -16.62 -4.79
N SER A 405 2.54 -15.49 -4.41
CA SER A 405 3.99 -15.36 -4.31
C SER A 405 4.60 -15.84 -3.00
N GLU A 406 3.81 -16.20 -2.00
CA GLU A 406 4.32 -16.91 -0.82
C GLU A 406 4.99 -18.23 -1.21
N ALA A 407 4.55 -18.86 -2.30
CA ALA A 407 5.26 -19.99 -2.90
C ALA A 407 6.70 -19.61 -3.28
N GLY A 408 7.67 -20.31 -2.68
CA GLY A 408 9.10 -20.06 -2.89
C GLY A 408 9.69 -18.88 -2.10
N LYS A 409 8.90 -18.14 -1.32
CA LYS A 409 9.38 -17.01 -0.51
C LYS A 409 10.51 -17.40 0.45
N ALA A 410 10.40 -18.56 1.11
CA ALA A 410 11.44 -19.06 2.02
C ALA A 410 12.80 -19.28 1.31
N GLN A 411 12.78 -19.81 0.08
CA GLN A 411 13.99 -19.96 -0.72
C GLN A 411 14.58 -18.60 -1.10
N ARG A 412 13.74 -17.68 -1.62
CA ARG A 412 14.19 -16.34 -2.02
C ARG A 412 14.71 -15.53 -0.83
N PHE A 413 14.10 -15.69 0.34
CA PHE A 413 14.59 -15.11 1.59
C PHE A 413 16.00 -15.64 1.93
N GLN A 414 16.23 -16.95 1.81
CA GLN A 414 17.55 -17.52 2.03
C GLN A 414 18.59 -17.04 0.99
N GLU A 415 18.18 -16.84 -0.26
CA GLU A 415 19.02 -16.26 -1.30
C GLU A 415 19.35 -14.78 -1.02
N ALA A 416 18.42 -14.01 -0.47
CA ALA A 416 18.68 -12.67 0.04
C ALA A 416 19.72 -12.69 1.17
N LEU A 417 19.57 -13.58 2.17
CA LEU A 417 20.59 -13.75 3.22
C LEU A 417 21.98 -14.13 2.69
N ASN A 418 22.04 -14.75 1.51
CA ASN A 418 23.28 -15.13 0.84
C ASN A 418 23.78 -14.07 -0.17
N SER A 419 23.19 -12.86 -0.20
CA SER A 419 23.52 -11.80 -1.15
C SER A 419 23.38 -12.24 -2.62
N ARG A 420 22.28 -12.93 -2.92
CA ARG A 420 21.92 -13.40 -4.28
C ARG A 420 20.57 -12.89 -4.77
N ALA A 421 19.90 -12.02 -4.01
CA ALA A 421 18.60 -11.45 -4.39
C ALA A 421 18.68 -10.31 -5.42
N VAL A 422 19.76 -9.53 -5.43
CA VAL A 422 19.83 -8.28 -6.21
C VAL A 422 21.13 -8.21 -7.03
N PRO A 423 21.12 -8.73 -8.27
CA PRO A 423 22.16 -8.45 -9.26
C PRO A 423 22.31 -6.94 -9.51
N ALA A 424 23.53 -6.48 -9.70
CA ALA A 424 23.84 -5.08 -10.00
C ALA A 424 24.08 -4.86 -11.50
N TYR A 425 23.70 -3.69 -12.00
CA TYR A 425 24.20 -3.13 -13.24
C TYR A 425 24.95 -1.83 -12.96
N THR A 426 25.89 -1.45 -13.81
CA THR A 426 26.70 -0.25 -13.59
C THR A 426 26.37 0.86 -14.59
N THR A 427 26.32 2.10 -14.09
CA THR A 427 26.25 3.33 -14.89
C THR A 427 27.55 4.14 -14.80
N SER A 428 28.52 3.70 -13.97
CA SER A 428 29.77 4.45 -13.69
C SER A 428 30.63 4.72 -14.93
N ALA A 429 30.64 3.81 -15.91
CA ALA A 429 31.34 4.01 -17.18
C ALA A 429 30.55 4.88 -18.18
N GLY A 430 29.30 5.21 -17.85
CA GLY A 430 28.31 5.76 -18.77
C GLY A 430 28.25 7.28 -18.85
N TRP A 431 28.88 8.01 -17.92
CA TRP A 431 28.76 9.48 -17.83
C TRP A 431 29.27 10.20 -19.09
N LEU A 432 28.57 11.27 -19.51
CA LEU A 432 28.96 11.99 -20.73
C LEU A 432 30.27 12.75 -20.57
N GLY A 433 30.57 13.22 -19.36
CA GLY A 433 31.78 13.98 -19.05
C GLY A 433 33.09 13.19 -19.04
N TYR A 434 33.06 11.86 -19.15
CA TYR A 434 34.26 11.01 -19.07
C TYR A 434 34.94 10.84 -20.44
N GLY A 435 36.27 10.90 -20.46
CA GLY A 435 37.08 10.56 -21.62
C GLY A 435 37.06 9.06 -21.93
N GLU A 436 37.34 8.71 -23.19
CA GLU A 436 37.26 7.33 -23.69
C GLU A 436 38.16 6.36 -22.92
N ASP A 437 39.37 6.76 -22.52
CA ASP A 437 40.28 5.91 -21.75
C ASP A 437 39.72 5.54 -20.38
N LYS A 438 39.11 6.52 -19.68
CA LYS A 438 38.44 6.29 -18.40
C LYS A 438 37.26 5.35 -18.56
N MET A 439 36.45 5.55 -19.60
CA MET A 439 35.33 4.67 -19.94
C MET A 439 35.80 3.22 -20.19
N ARG A 440 36.87 3.02 -20.98
CA ARG A 440 37.43 1.68 -21.24
C ARG A 440 37.89 0.99 -19.96
N ALA A 441 38.63 1.70 -19.11
CA ALA A 441 39.11 1.17 -17.84
C ALA A 441 37.95 0.73 -16.93
N LEU A 442 36.93 1.58 -16.77
CA LEU A 442 35.76 1.28 -15.93
C LEU A 442 34.95 0.09 -16.46
N LEU A 443 34.77 -0.05 -17.78
CA LEU A 443 34.09 -1.21 -18.37
C LEU A 443 34.86 -2.51 -18.14
N GLN A 444 36.19 -2.49 -18.26
CA GLN A 444 37.03 -3.66 -18.02
C GLN A 444 37.01 -4.06 -16.53
N GLU A 445 37.12 -3.07 -15.64
CA GLU A 445 37.07 -3.27 -14.20
C GLU A 445 35.72 -3.87 -13.76
N THR A 446 34.61 -3.28 -14.20
CA THR A 446 33.27 -3.76 -13.82
C THR A 446 32.96 -5.14 -14.40
N LEU A 447 33.43 -5.47 -15.62
CA LEU A 447 33.39 -6.84 -16.13
C LEU A 447 34.18 -7.81 -15.24
N ALA A 448 35.40 -7.44 -14.82
CA ALA A 448 36.22 -8.26 -13.94
C ALA A 448 35.58 -8.47 -12.57
N ASN A 449 34.82 -7.48 -12.09
CA ASN A 449 34.05 -7.54 -10.84
C ASN A 449 32.72 -8.31 -10.94
N GLY A 450 32.44 -8.93 -12.09
CA GLY A 450 31.32 -9.86 -12.28
C GLY A 450 30.04 -9.24 -12.84
N TYR A 451 30.03 -7.95 -13.17
CA TYR A 451 28.85 -7.29 -13.75
C TYR A 451 28.51 -7.87 -15.13
N LYS A 452 27.21 -7.89 -15.43
CA LYS A 452 26.65 -8.38 -16.71
C LYS A 452 25.80 -7.35 -17.45
N HIS A 453 25.52 -6.21 -16.83
CA HIS A 453 24.61 -5.20 -17.35
C HIS A 453 25.27 -3.83 -17.23
N PHE A 454 25.24 -3.05 -18.32
CA PHE A 454 26.01 -1.81 -18.46
C PHE A 454 25.13 -0.73 -19.08
N LYS A 455 25.01 0.43 -18.43
CA LYS A 455 24.24 1.58 -18.92
C LYS A 455 25.16 2.71 -19.36
N LEU A 456 24.90 3.29 -20.53
CA LEU A 456 25.60 4.46 -21.06
C LEU A 456 24.63 5.61 -21.32
N LYS A 457 25.05 6.84 -21.00
CA LYS A 457 24.32 8.05 -21.38
C LYS A 457 24.48 8.32 -22.89
N VAL A 458 23.39 8.75 -23.52
CA VAL A 458 23.26 9.14 -24.94
C VAL A 458 22.45 10.44 -25.03
N GLY A 459 22.31 11.01 -26.24
CA GLY A 459 21.54 12.24 -26.46
C GLY A 459 22.36 13.45 -26.88
N SER A 460 23.69 13.32 -26.94
CA SER A 460 24.58 14.43 -27.32
C SER A 460 24.67 14.63 -28.84
N SER A 461 25.03 13.58 -29.55
CA SER A 461 25.09 13.49 -31.02
C SER A 461 25.19 12.03 -31.41
N VAL A 462 24.55 11.65 -32.52
CA VAL A 462 24.55 10.26 -32.99
C VAL A 462 25.98 9.79 -33.22
N GLU A 463 26.85 10.63 -33.80
CA GLU A 463 28.24 10.28 -34.09
C GLU A 463 29.03 9.94 -32.82
N THR A 464 28.91 10.77 -31.79
CA THR A 464 29.58 10.55 -30.49
C THR A 464 29.05 9.29 -29.82
N ASP A 465 27.73 9.12 -29.79
CA ASP A 465 27.09 8.00 -29.11
C ASP A 465 27.40 6.69 -29.82
N ARG A 466 27.37 6.64 -31.16
CA ARG A 466 27.82 5.47 -31.94
C ARG A 466 29.28 5.11 -31.64
N ARG A 467 30.16 6.11 -31.52
CA ARG A 467 31.57 5.87 -31.17
C ARG A 467 31.70 5.25 -29.78
N ARG A 468 31.06 5.83 -28.76
CA ARG A 468 31.04 5.32 -27.37
C ARG A 468 30.45 3.92 -27.28
N LEU A 469 29.31 3.68 -27.93
CA LEU A 469 28.65 2.37 -27.93
C LEU A 469 29.49 1.31 -28.67
N GLY A 470 30.21 1.69 -29.72
CA GLY A 470 31.21 0.83 -30.37
C GLY A 470 32.30 0.40 -29.40
N ILE A 471 32.90 1.34 -28.67
CA ILE A 471 33.90 1.05 -27.63
C ILE A 471 33.34 0.10 -26.57
N ALA A 472 32.11 0.35 -26.10
CA ALA A 472 31.46 -0.49 -25.11
C ALA A 472 31.29 -1.92 -25.65
N ARG A 473 30.79 -2.08 -26.88
CA ARG A 473 30.57 -3.38 -27.50
C ARG A 473 31.85 -4.13 -27.84
N ASP A 474 32.94 -3.45 -28.16
CA ASP A 474 34.25 -4.09 -28.33
C ASP A 474 34.73 -4.75 -27.02
N ILE A 475 34.42 -4.12 -25.89
CA ILE A 475 34.83 -4.59 -24.55
C ILE A 475 33.86 -5.66 -24.03
N ILE A 476 32.57 -5.34 -23.92
CA ILE A 476 31.57 -6.22 -23.29
C ILE A 476 31.09 -7.33 -24.24
N GLY A 477 31.20 -7.14 -25.56
CA GLY A 477 30.75 -8.09 -26.58
C GLY A 477 29.24 -8.09 -26.84
N TYR A 478 28.84 -8.68 -27.97
CA TYR A 478 27.42 -8.89 -28.33
C TYR A 478 26.86 -10.21 -27.80
N ASP A 479 27.66 -11.28 -27.79
CA ASP A 479 27.19 -12.66 -27.54
C ASP A 479 27.80 -13.29 -26.27
N LYS A 480 28.32 -12.46 -25.34
CA LYS A 480 28.98 -12.91 -24.10
C LYS A 480 28.03 -12.98 -22.88
N GLY A 481 26.72 -12.87 -23.11
CA GLY A 481 25.71 -12.76 -22.04
C GLY A 481 25.72 -11.41 -21.31
N ASN A 482 26.31 -10.37 -21.93
CA ASN A 482 26.37 -9.02 -21.39
C ASN A 482 25.32 -8.12 -22.06
N VAL A 483 24.62 -7.34 -21.25
CA VAL A 483 23.50 -6.50 -21.65
C VAL A 483 23.94 -5.03 -21.65
N LEU A 484 23.57 -4.31 -22.71
CA LEU A 484 23.79 -2.88 -22.85
C LEU A 484 22.46 -2.16 -22.74
N MET A 485 22.42 -1.09 -21.97
CA MET A 485 21.29 -0.17 -21.86
C MET A 485 21.76 1.24 -22.20
N VAL A 486 20.86 2.08 -22.67
CA VAL A 486 21.15 3.49 -22.96
C VAL A 486 20.12 4.39 -22.32
N ASP A 487 20.51 5.62 -22.02
CA ASP A 487 19.71 6.58 -21.25
C ASP A 487 19.89 7.99 -21.82
N ALA A 488 18.79 8.64 -22.18
CA ALA A 488 18.78 9.96 -22.82
C ALA A 488 18.37 11.10 -21.88
N ASN A 489 17.93 10.81 -20.65
CA ASN A 489 17.53 11.81 -19.66
C ASN A 489 16.56 12.88 -20.24
N GLN A 490 15.53 12.41 -20.95
CA GLN A 490 14.34 13.17 -21.36
C GLN A 490 14.54 14.19 -22.49
N VAL A 491 15.75 14.28 -23.07
CA VAL A 491 16.14 15.40 -23.95
C VAL A 491 15.39 15.48 -25.28
N TRP A 492 14.80 14.39 -25.76
CA TRP A 492 14.20 14.37 -27.10
C TRP A 492 12.68 14.56 -27.08
N SER A 493 12.18 15.12 -28.17
CA SER A 493 10.78 14.96 -28.55
C SER A 493 10.53 13.58 -29.17
N VAL A 494 9.29 13.10 -29.19
CA VAL A 494 8.93 11.75 -29.66
C VAL A 494 9.48 11.37 -31.05
N PRO A 495 9.32 12.20 -32.12
CA PRO A 495 9.84 11.84 -33.44
C PRO A 495 11.38 11.73 -33.47
N GLU A 496 12.03 12.61 -32.73
CA GLU A 496 13.49 12.65 -32.61
C GLU A 496 14.01 11.42 -31.87
N ALA A 497 13.41 11.05 -30.74
CA ALA A 497 13.79 9.83 -30.00
C ALA A 497 13.72 8.58 -30.88
N ILE A 498 12.68 8.47 -31.72
CA ILE A 498 12.51 7.35 -32.65
C ILE A 498 13.62 7.35 -33.71
N ASP A 499 13.89 8.49 -34.34
CA ASP A 499 14.91 8.58 -35.38
C ASP A 499 16.32 8.33 -34.82
N TYR A 500 16.63 8.92 -33.67
CA TYR A 500 17.91 8.77 -32.99
C TYR A 500 18.17 7.30 -32.62
N MET A 501 17.21 6.63 -31.98
CA MET A 501 17.40 5.26 -31.52
C MET A 501 17.46 4.24 -32.66
N LYS A 502 16.82 4.49 -33.80
CA LYS A 502 17.00 3.67 -35.01
C LYS A 502 18.44 3.66 -35.48
N GLN A 503 19.12 4.80 -35.36
CA GLN A 503 20.52 4.94 -35.72
C GLN A 503 21.46 4.29 -34.71
N LEU A 504 20.97 3.79 -33.56
CA LEU A 504 21.78 3.07 -32.56
C LEU A 504 21.40 1.57 -32.45
N ALA A 505 20.48 1.10 -33.29
CA ALA A 505 19.89 -0.24 -33.18
C ALA A 505 20.90 -1.39 -33.40
N ASP A 506 21.96 -1.15 -34.19
CA ASP A 506 23.03 -2.12 -34.42
C ASP A 506 23.80 -2.47 -33.15
N PHE A 507 23.81 -1.59 -32.15
CA PHE A 507 24.40 -1.85 -30.84
C PHE A 507 23.50 -2.69 -29.92
N LYS A 508 22.29 -3.07 -30.35
CA LYS A 508 21.34 -3.93 -29.63
C LYS A 508 21.12 -3.53 -28.15
N PRO A 509 20.78 -2.27 -27.84
CA PRO A 509 20.43 -1.91 -26.47
C PRO A 509 19.17 -2.66 -26.03
N TRP A 510 19.14 -3.14 -24.78
CA TRP A 510 17.97 -3.80 -24.21
C TRP A 510 16.80 -2.82 -24.08
N PHE A 511 17.08 -1.61 -23.63
CA PHE A 511 16.12 -0.51 -23.62
C PHE A 511 16.81 0.84 -23.83
N ILE A 512 16.00 1.81 -24.24
CA ILE A 512 16.26 3.24 -24.06
C ILE A 512 15.50 3.73 -22.81
N GLU A 513 16.22 4.35 -21.90
CA GLU A 513 15.73 4.99 -20.68
C GLU A 513 15.43 6.47 -20.92
N GLU A 514 14.30 6.92 -20.39
CA GLU A 514 13.77 8.29 -20.47
C GLU A 514 13.99 8.94 -21.85
N PRO A 515 13.44 8.37 -22.95
CA PRO A 515 13.61 8.93 -24.28
C PRO A 515 12.98 10.32 -24.43
N THR A 516 12.04 10.69 -23.57
CA THR A 516 11.31 11.96 -23.62
C THR A 516 10.80 12.35 -22.23
N SER A 517 10.00 13.41 -22.13
CA SER A 517 9.42 13.92 -20.88
C SER A 517 8.81 12.81 -20.00
N PRO A 518 9.11 12.79 -18.68
CA PRO A 518 8.63 11.75 -17.76
C PRO A 518 7.10 11.82 -17.53
N ASP A 519 6.46 12.90 -17.97
CA ASP A 519 5.01 13.08 -17.94
C ASP A 519 4.31 12.57 -19.21
N ASP A 520 5.05 12.30 -20.30
CA ASP A 520 4.47 11.94 -21.59
C ASP A 520 4.29 10.43 -21.76
N ILE A 521 3.24 9.89 -21.12
CA ILE A 521 2.87 8.47 -21.19
C ILE A 521 2.64 8.01 -22.64
N LEU A 522 1.93 8.82 -23.43
CA LEU A 522 1.59 8.47 -24.81
C LEU A 522 2.81 8.59 -25.74
N GLY A 523 3.70 9.55 -25.47
CA GLY A 523 4.98 9.67 -26.13
C GLY A 523 5.87 8.45 -25.89
N HIS A 524 6.02 8.02 -24.64
CA HIS A 524 6.74 6.77 -24.32
C HIS A 524 6.15 5.56 -25.06
N LYS A 525 4.81 5.44 -25.10
CA LYS A 525 4.14 4.39 -25.89
C LYS A 525 4.47 4.48 -27.38
N ALA A 526 4.42 5.66 -27.97
CA ALA A 526 4.72 5.86 -29.39
C ALA A 526 6.18 5.50 -29.72
N VAL A 527 7.13 5.89 -28.87
CA VAL A 527 8.54 5.50 -29.00
C VAL A 527 8.67 3.97 -28.90
N ARG A 528 8.06 3.36 -27.89
CA ARG A 528 8.08 1.91 -27.67
C ARG A 528 7.55 1.13 -28.88
N ASP A 529 6.37 1.50 -29.37
CA ASP A 529 5.74 0.83 -30.50
C ASP A 529 6.61 0.94 -31.78
N ALA A 530 7.28 2.09 -31.98
CA ALA A 530 8.16 2.32 -33.12
C ALA A 530 9.53 1.60 -33.02
N LEU A 531 10.04 1.38 -31.81
CA LEU A 531 11.33 0.72 -31.57
C LEU A 531 11.22 -0.81 -31.43
N LYS A 532 10.01 -1.34 -31.19
CA LYS A 532 9.74 -2.77 -31.09
C LYS A 532 10.30 -3.61 -32.27
N PRO A 533 10.21 -3.20 -33.55
CA PRO A 533 10.80 -3.95 -34.67
C PRO A 533 12.33 -4.08 -34.60
N TYR A 534 13.00 -3.22 -33.84
CA TYR A 534 14.45 -3.22 -33.65
C TYR A 534 14.87 -3.99 -32.39
N GLY A 535 13.91 -4.54 -31.63
CA GLY A 535 14.19 -5.27 -30.39
C GLY A 535 14.64 -4.40 -29.23
N ILE A 536 14.35 -3.09 -29.27
CA ILE A 536 14.71 -2.13 -28.22
C ILE A 536 13.46 -1.81 -27.40
N GLY A 537 13.52 -2.09 -26.09
CA GLY A 537 12.47 -1.73 -25.14
C GLY A 537 12.52 -0.27 -24.71
N VAL A 538 11.52 0.17 -23.95
CA VAL A 538 11.49 1.50 -23.32
C VAL A 538 11.45 1.38 -21.80
N ALA A 539 12.32 2.13 -21.12
CA ALA A 539 12.35 2.26 -19.68
C ALA A 539 12.08 3.72 -19.26
N THR A 540 11.39 3.93 -18.15
CA THR A 540 11.27 5.25 -17.51
C THR A 540 10.87 5.07 -16.04
N GLY A 541 11.09 6.11 -15.24
CA GLY A 541 10.45 6.23 -13.93
C GLY A 541 11.21 7.02 -12.87
N GLU A 542 12.49 7.33 -13.05
CA GLU A 542 13.30 8.07 -12.06
C GLU A 542 12.69 9.43 -11.67
N MET A 543 12.01 10.08 -12.62
CA MET A 543 11.28 11.32 -12.43
C MET A 543 9.75 11.15 -12.47
N CYS A 544 9.25 9.91 -12.55
CA CYS A 544 7.81 9.65 -12.51
C CYS A 544 7.25 10.02 -11.13
N GLN A 545 6.37 11.00 -11.12
CA GLN A 545 5.99 11.74 -9.92
C GLN A 545 5.22 10.93 -8.85
N ASN A 546 4.43 9.92 -9.22
CA ASN A 546 3.59 9.16 -8.28
C ASN A 546 3.03 7.86 -8.90
N ARG A 547 2.35 7.06 -8.06
CA ARG A 547 1.69 5.81 -8.46
C ARG A 547 0.61 5.97 -9.55
N VAL A 548 0.03 7.17 -9.72
CA VAL A 548 -1.02 7.41 -10.73
C VAL A 548 -0.43 7.54 -12.13
N VAL A 549 0.77 8.11 -12.26
CA VAL A 549 1.50 8.15 -13.54
C VAL A 549 2.05 6.77 -13.88
N PHE A 550 2.65 6.07 -12.90
CA PHE A 550 3.07 4.68 -13.09
C PHE A 550 1.89 3.77 -13.50
N LYS A 551 0.72 3.92 -12.87
CA LYS A 551 -0.50 3.22 -13.28
C LYS A 551 -0.78 3.41 -14.77
N GLN A 552 -0.73 4.65 -15.25
CA GLN A 552 -1.03 4.97 -16.66
C GLN A 552 0.03 4.42 -17.61
N LEU A 553 1.32 4.51 -17.27
CA LEU A 553 2.42 3.90 -18.04
C LEU A 553 2.22 2.40 -18.21
N LEU A 554 1.86 1.70 -17.13
CA LEU A 554 1.64 0.25 -17.12
C LEU A 554 0.36 -0.13 -17.87
N MET A 555 -0.77 0.53 -17.60
CA MET A 555 -2.05 0.25 -18.27
C MET A 555 -2.02 0.53 -19.77
N ALA A 556 -1.28 1.56 -20.21
CA ALA A 556 -1.11 1.88 -21.62
C ALA A 556 -0.15 0.92 -22.34
N GLY A 557 0.61 0.09 -21.60
CA GLY A 557 1.73 -0.66 -22.15
C GLY A 557 2.77 0.26 -22.77
N ALA A 558 3.06 1.38 -22.11
CA ALA A 558 3.98 2.41 -22.61
C ALA A 558 5.46 2.05 -22.38
N ILE A 559 5.73 1.11 -21.48
CA ILE A 559 7.08 0.75 -21.05
C ILE A 559 7.27 -0.77 -21.00
N ASP A 560 8.51 -1.21 -21.19
CA ASP A 560 8.96 -2.59 -21.01
C ASP A 560 9.72 -2.80 -19.70
N VAL A 561 10.20 -1.71 -19.08
CA VAL A 561 10.94 -1.72 -17.81
C VAL A 561 10.45 -0.56 -16.94
N CYS A 562 10.13 -0.84 -15.68
CA CYS A 562 9.61 0.15 -14.73
C CYS A 562 10.70 0.54 -13.73
N GLN A 563 11.10 1.81 -13.74
CA GLN A 563 12.22 2.30 -12.95
C GLN A 563 11.72 3.15 -11.78
N ILE A 564 11.32 2.48 -10.70
CA ILE A 564 10.98 3.19 -9.46
C ILE A 564 12.20 3.91 -8.89
N ASP A 565 11.96 4.98 -8.13
CA ASP A 565 12.95 5.66 -7.31
C ASP A 565 12.48 5.71 -5.84
N ALA A 566 13.40 5.54 -4.90
CA ALA A 566 13.09 5.40 -3.48
C ALA A 566 12.57 6.67 -2.80
N CYS A 567 12.83 7.84 -3.40
CA CYS A 567 12.56 9.14 -2.78
C CYS A 567 11.92 10.18 -3.71
N ARG A 568 11.79 9.89 -5.02
CA ARG A 568 10.97 10.66 -5.96
C ARG A 568 9.50 10.69 -5.56
N MET A 569 9.02 9.52 -5.14
CA MET A 569 7.64 9.26 -4.71
C MET A 569 7.51 9.38 -3.18
N GLY A 570 6.32 9.13 -2.66
CA GLY A 570 6.01 9.16 -1.23
C GLY A 570 6.58 7.97 -0.44
N GLY A 571 7.86 7.68 -0.62
CA GLY A 571 8.63 6.67 0.12
C GLY A 571 8.19 5.23 -0.15
N VAL A 572 8.61 4.32 0.76
CA VAL A 572 8.37 2.86 0.66
C VAL A 572 6.92 2.55 0.31
N ASN A 573 5.95 3.16 1.00
CA ASN A 573 4.53 2.86 0.86
C ASN A 573 4.02 3.01 -0.58
N GLU A 574 4.41 4.09 -1.25
CA GLU A 574 3.99 4.34 -2.63
C GLU A 574 4.74 3.42 -3.61
N VAL A 575 6.01 3.14 -3.33
CA VAL A 575 6.79 2.16 -4.10
C VAL A 575 6.14 0.78 -4.05
N LEU A 576 5.71 0.29 -2.87
CA LEU A 576 5.06 -1.02 -2.74
C LEU A 576 3.82 -1.14 -3.63
N ALA A 577 3.08 -0.05 -3.82
CA ALA A 577 1.95 -0.01 -4.74
C ALA A 577 2.38 -0.20 -6.20
N VAL A 578 3.47 0.47 -6.61
CA VAL A 578 4.03 0.37 -7.97
C VAL A 578 4.61 -1.02 -8.23
N LEU A 579 5.30 -1.64 -7.26
CA LEU A 579 5.79 -3.01 -7.38
C LEU A 579 4.65 -4.00 -7.72
N LEU A 580 3.53 -3.90 -6.99
CA LEU A 580 2.36 -4.74 -7.24
C LEU A 580 1.73 -4.47 -8.61
N MET A 581 1.59 -3.20 -9.01
CA MET A 581 1.07 -2.88 -10.34
C MET A 581 2.00 -3.42 -11.44
N ALA A 582 3.32 -3.22 -11.33
CA ALA A 582 4.28 -3.71 -12.30
C ALA A 582 4.21 -5.25 -12.44
N LYS A 583 4.09 -5.96 -11.31
CA LYS A 583 3.81 -7.41 -11.30
C LYS A 583 2.50 -7.76 -12.03
N LYS A 584 1.40 -7.05 -11.75
CA LYS A 584 0.09 -7.30 -12.40
C LYS A 584 0.18 -7.19 -13.92
N TYR A 585 0.91 -6.18 -14.40
CA TYR A 585 1.09 -5.93 -15.83
C TYR A 585 2.31 -6.64 -16.44
N ASN A 586 2.98 -7.51 -15.66
CA ASN A 586 4.14 -8.29 -16.08
C ASN A 586 5.30 -7.44 -16.64
N VAL A 587 5.56 -6.29 -16.00
CA VAL A 587 6.66 -5.39 -16.31
C VAL A 587 7.74 -5.53 -15.21
N PRO A 588 9.00 -5.85 -15.55
CA PRO A 588 10.08 -5.95 -14.57
C PRO A 588 10.39 -4.59 -13.92
N ILE A 589 10.76 -4.64 -12.64
CA ILE A 589 11.21 -3.50 -11.86
C ILE A 589 12.73 -3.41 -11.95
N VAL A 590 13.27 -2.31 -12.46
CA VAL A 590 14.72 -2.03 -12.52
C VAL A 590 14.92 -0.65 -11.91
N PRO A 591 15.08 -0.53 -10.58
CA PRO A 591 15.04 0.78 -9.93
C PRO A 591 16.19 1.69 -10.38
N HIS A 592 15.88 2.98 -10.46
CA HIS A 592 16.89 4.03 -10.56
C HIS A 592 17.65 4.13 -9.24
N SER A 593 18.95 4.38 -9.31
CA SER A 593 19.82 4.47 -8.14
C SER A 593 21.00 5.44 -8.33
N GLY A 594 20.95 6.29 -9.36
CA GLY A 594 21.96 7.32 -9.62
C GLY A 594 21.75 8.54 -8.71
N GLY A 595 22.56 8.69 -7.66
CA GLY A 595 22.43 9.82 -6.74
C GLY A 595 23.03 9.53 -5.39
N VAL A 596 23.06 10.54 -4.51
CA VAL A 596 23.54 10.34 -3.13
C VAL A 596 22.54 9.48 -2.34
N GLY A 597 23.00 8.30 -1.92
CA GLY A 597 22.26 7.45 -0.99
C GLY A 597 21.04 6.70 -1.56
N LEU A 598 20.81 6.80 -2.87
CA LEU A 598 19.81 5.98 -3.54
C LEU A 598 20.17 4.49 -3.52
N PRO A 599 21.44 4.07 -3.74
CA PRO A 599 21.84 2.66 -3.62
C PRO A 599 21.55 2.08 -2.23
N GLU A 600 21.73 2.89 -1.18
CA GLU A 600 21.43 2.52 0.20
C GLU A 600 19.94 2.25 0.41
N TYR A 601 19.04 3.01 -0.22
CA TYR A 601 17.60 2.76 -0.16
C TYR A 601 17.13 1.62 -1.08
N THR A 602 17.48 1.69 -2.36
CA THR A 602 16.88 0.89 -3.43
C THR A 602 17.26 -0.58 -3.34
N GLN A 603 18.41 -0.90 -2.71
CA GLN A 603 18.77 -2.29 -2.39
C GLN A 603 17.71 -2.99 -1.53
N HIS A 604 17.05 -2.28 -0.60
CA HIS A 604 15.95 -2.85 0.18
C HIS A 604 14.72 -3.07 -0.69
N LEU A 605 14.39 -2.11 -1.56
CA LEU A 605 13.20 -2.16 -2.42
C LEU A 605 13.30 -3.28 -3.45
N SER A 606 14.47 -3.46 -4.08
CA SER A 606 14.75 -4.59 -4.98
C SER A 606 14.71 -5.93 -4.25
N THR A 607 15.23 -5.99 -3.02
CA THR A 607 15.17 -7.20 -2.19
C THR A 607 13.71 -7.54 -1.84
N ILE A 608 12.90 -6.54 -1.49
CA ILE A 608 11.45 -6.69 -1.26
C ILE A 608 10.75 -7.22 -2.51
N ASP A 609 11.01 -6.62 -3.68
CA ASP A 609 10.39 -7.07 -4.92
C ASP A 609 10.71 -8.54 -5.20
N TYR A 610 11.99 -8.92 -5.11
CA TYR A 610 12.41 -10.30 -5.33
C TYR A 610 11.80 -11.27 -4.33
N VAL A 611 11.90 -10.99 -3.03
CA VAL A 611 11.49 -11.92 -1.99
C VAL A 611 9.97 -12.03 -1.91
N VAL A 612 9.26 -10.90 -1.99
CA VAL A 612 7.84 -10.79 -1.61
C VAL A 612 6.92 -10.63 -2.81
N VAL A 613 7.29 -9.79 -3.78
CA VAL A 613 6.35 -9.33 -4.82
C VAL A 613 6.52 -10.12 -6.11
N SER A 614 7.53 -9.84 -6.92
CA SER A 614 7.69 -10.42 -8.26
C SER A 614 8.15 -11.88 -8.24
N GLY A 615 9.00 -12.26 -7.27
CA GLY A 615 9.63 -13.57 -7.25
C GLY A 615 10.63 -13.81 -8.38
N ARG A 616 11.05 -12.77 -9.10
CA ARG A 616 11.92 -12.85 -10.28
C ARG A 616 13.15 -11.98 -10.08
N LEU A 617 14.33 -12.53 -10.37
CA LEU A 617 15.55 -11.73 -10.36
C LEU A 617 15.45 -10.60 -11.38
N SER A 618 15.80 -9.41 -10.93
CA SER A 618 15.96 -8.21 -11.75
C SER A 618 17.30 -7.56 -11.41
N VAL A 619 17.65 -6.49 -12.11
CA VAL A 619 18.90 -5.76 -11.88
C VAL A 619 18.63 -4.44 -11.18
N LEU A 620 19.58 -4.00 -10.36
CA LEU A 620 19.56 -2.69 -9.70
C LEU A 620 20.77 -1.86 -10.14
N GLU A 621 20.54 -0.58 -10.40
CA GLU A 621 21.60 0.37 -10.76
C GLU A 621 22.57 0.56 -9.60
N TYR A 622 23.88 0.48 -9.86
CA TYR A 622 24.93 0.87 -8.92
C TYR A 622 25.85 1.92 -9.56
N VAL A 623 26.10 2.97 -8.79
CA VAL A 623 27.01 4.07 -9.10
C VAL A 623 27.93 4.22 -7.91
N ASP A 624 29.23 4.02 -8.11
CA ASP A 624 30.22 3.93 -7.02
C ASP A 624 30.66 5.32 -6.51
N HIS A 625 29.74 6.07 -5.90
CA HIS A 625 29.98 7.45 -5.48
C HIS A 625 29.27 7.76 -4.16
N LEU A 626 29.96 8.50 -3.27
CA LEU A 626 29.42 9.09 -2.03
C LEU A 626 29.02 8.08 -0.93
N HIS A 627 29.29 6.78 -1.11
CA HIS A 627 29.02 5.73 -0.12
C HIS A 627 29.78 5.95 1.19
N GLU A 628 30.94 6.58 1.16
CA GLU A 628 31.76 6.89 2.33
C GLU A 628 31.06 7.79 3.35
N HIS A 629 29.98 8.46 2.98
CA HIS A 629 29.21 9.35 3.85
C HIS A 629 28.15 8.62 4.69
N PHE A 630 27.88 7.35 4.44
CA PHE A 630 26.88 6.56 5.15
C PHE A 630 27.51 5.65 6.21
N LEU A 631 26.76 5.36 7.28
CA LEU A 631 27.19 4.41 8.32
C LEU A 631 27.18 2.96 7.80
N HIS A 632 26.19 2.62 6.97
CA HIS A 632 25.97 1.28 6.45
C HIS A 632 25.87 1.32 4.91
N PRO A 633 26.98 1.62 4.21
CA PRO A 633 26.96 1.80 2.76
C PRO A 633 26.57 0.51 2.04
N SER A 634 25.94 0.68 0.88
CA SER A 634 25.76 -0.41 -0.07
C SER A 634 27.12 -0.89 -0.60
N VAL A 635 27.24 -2.19 -0.85
CA VAL A 635 28.48 -2.81 -1.31
C VAL A 635 28.16 -3.82 -2.40
N ILE A 636 28.95 -3.84 -3.47
CA ILE A 636 28.86 -4.85 -4.51
C ILE A 636 29.97 -5.88 -4.37
N LYS A 637 29.60 -7.16 -4.50
CA LYS A 637 30.54 -8.28 -4.60
C LYS A 637 30.04 -9.30 -5.60
N ASP A 638 30.92 -9.75 -6.49
CA ASP A 638 30.62 -10.70 -7.56
C ASP A 638 29.44 -10.27 -8.46
N GLY A 639 29.27 -8.96 -8.67
CA GLY A 639 28.16 -8.40 -9.44
C GLY A 639 26.79 -8.39 -8.72
N TYR A 640 26.76 -8.61 -7.41
CA TYR A 640 25.54 -8.55 -6.58
C TYR A 640 25.67 -7.55 -5.44
N TYR A 641 24.57 -6.87 -5.13
CA TYR A 641 24.44 -6.15 -3.87
C TYR A 641 24.60 -7.09 -2.68
N GLN A 642 25.42 -6.68 -1.72
CA GLN A 642 25.42 -7.30 -0.41
C GLN A 642 24.15 -6.92 0.31
N THR A 643 23.35 -7.91 0.67
CA THR A 643 22.05 -7.65 1.29
C THR A 643 22.26 -7.01 2.67
N PRO A 644 21.63 -5.85 2.94
CA PRO A 644 21.85 -5.12 4.19
C PRO A 644 21.29 -5.91 5.38
N MET A 645 22.09 -6.02 6.44
CA MET A 645 21.74 -6.76 7.66
C MET A 645 21.62 -5.87 8.89
N ASP A 646 22.14 -4.64 8.82
CA ASP A 646 22.07 -3.68 9.92
C ASP A 646 20.65 -3.10 10.08
N PRO A 647 20.23 -2.76 11.31
CA PRO A 647 18.92 -2.15 11.54
C PRO A 647 18.77 -0.77 10.87
N GLY A 648 17.59 -0.52 10.32
CA GLY A 648 17.29 0.75 9.66
C GLY A 648 17.14 0.61 8.15
N TYR A 649 17.25 1.75 7.47
CA TYR A 649 17.09 1.87 6.03
C TYR A 649 18.40 2.26 5.31
N SER A 650 19.55 2.02 5.94
CA SER A 650 20.91 2.27 5.42
C SER A 650 21.29 3.72 5.08
N VAL A 651 20.37 4.67 5.19
CA VAL A 651 20.60 6.07 4.79
C VAL A 651 21.08 6.99 5.89
N GLU A 652 21.36 6.46 7.09
CA GLU A 652 21.95 7.26 8.15
C GLU A 652 23.35 7.74 7.74
N MET A 653 23.46 9.04 7.46
CA MET A 653 24.72 9.71 7.16
C MET A 653 25.55 9.93 8.42
N LYS A 654 26.87 9.87 8.25
CA LYS A 654 27.85 10.25 9.25
C LYS A 654 27.66 11.72 9.65
N PRO A 655 27.57 12.05 10.96
CA PRO A 655 27.41 13.43 11.41
C PRO A 655 28.44 14.41 10.84
N GLU A 656 29.70 13.99 10.78
CA GLU A 656 30.81 14.77 10.23
C GLU A 656 30.67 15.03 8.71
N SER A 657 30.04 14.11 7.98
CA SER A 657 29.74 14.32 6.56
C SER A 657 28.64 15.35 6.38
N MET A 658 27.57 15.26 7.19
CA MET A 658 26.51 16.28 7.17
C MET A 658 27.05 17.66 7.54
N ASP A 659 27.86 17.77 8.59
CA ASP A 659 28.45 19.04 9.03
C ASP A 659 29.40 19.65 7.98
N ARG A 660 30.22 18.81 7.34
CA ARG A 660 31.16 19.24 6.28
C ARG A 660 30.45 19.70 5.01
N PHE A 661 29.33 19.08 4.64
CA PHE A 661 28.67 19.34 3.35
C PHE A 661 27.34 20.10 3.48
N GLU A 662 27.03 20.61 4.66
CA GLU A 662 25.85 21.46 4.88
C GLU A 662 25.97 22.79 4.12
N PHE A 663 24.92 23.17 3.42
CA PHE A 663 24.86 24.39 2.61
C PHE A 663 23.98 25.48 3.26
N PRO A 664 24.48 26.73 3.42
CA PRO A 664 25.89 27.14 3.31
C PRO A 664 26.70 26.71 4.54
N GLY A 665 26.07 26.10 5.56
CA GLY A 665 26.71 25.57 6.75
C GLY A 665 27.46 26.60 7.61
N LYS A 666 28.24 26.08 8.58
CA LYS A 666 29.02 26.86 9.54
C LYS A 666 30.39 27.23 8.98
N GLU A 667 30.83 28.46 9.24
CA GLU A 667 32.17 28.95 8.89
C GLU A 667 33.26 28.08 9.53
N GLY A 668 34.31 27.76 8.77
CA GLY A 668 35.42 26.91 9.22
C GLY A 668 35.08 25.41 9.38
N VAL A 669 33.84 25.00 9.09
CA VAL A 669 33.40 23.59 9.13
C VAL A 669 32.88 23.13 7.77
N SER A 670 31.95 23.90 7.18
CA SER A 670 31.36 23.55 5.89
C SER A 670 32.32 23.84 4.74
N TRP A 671 32.45 22.88 3.84
CA TRP A 671 33.19 23.00 2.59
C TRP A 671 32.64 24.13 1.71
N TRP A 672 31.33 24.40 1.76
CA TRP A 672 30.69 25.48 1.00
C TRP A 672 31.08 26.90 1.44
N ARG A 673 31.82 27.03 2.56
CA ARG A 673 32.43 28.30 3.01
C ARG A 673 33.91 28.41 2.65
N SER A 674 34.49 27.37 2.03
CA SER A 674 35.90 27.36 1.65
C SER A 674 36.16 28.10 0.34
N ASP A 675 37.43 28.45 0.11
CA ASP A 675 37.87 29.01 -1.18
C ASP A 675 37.69 28.00 -2.34
N GLU A 676 37.71 26.70 -2.05
CA GLU A 676 37.52 25.63 -3.03
C GLU A 676 36.09 25.60 -3.61
N ALA A 677 35.11 26.16 -2.89
CA ALA A 677 33.72 26.24 -3.34
C ALA A 677 33.45 27.42 -4.29
N LYS A 678 34.33 28.43 -4.33
CA LYS A 678 34.13 29.64 -5.14
C LYS A 678 33.87 29.37 -6.62
N PRO A 679 34.56 28.42 -7.31
CA PRO A 679 34.28 28.13 -8.71
C PRO A 679 32.83 27.70 -8.97
N ILE A 680 32.19 27.03 -8.01
CA ILE A 680 30.78 26.61 -8.11
C ILE A 680 29.85 27.78 -7.76
N LEU A 681 30.15 28.51 -6.68
CA LEU A 681 29.28 29.57 -6.15
C LEU A 681 29.24 30.83 -7.03
N GLU A 682 30.39 31.19 -7.59
CA GLU A 682 30.58 32.38 -8.43
C GLU A 682 30.56 32.04 -9.93
N GLY A 683 30.59 30.75 -10.27
CA GLY A 683 30.54 30.24 -11.64
C GLY A 683 29.21 30.46 -12.33
N GLU A 684 29.18 30.16 -13.63
CA GLU A 684 27.97 30.23 -14.44
C GLU A 684 26.93 29.20 -13.95
N LYS A 685 25.69 29.66 -13.78
CA LYS A 685 24.57 28.79 -13.43
C LYS A 685 24.01 28.19 -14.71
N ILE A 686 24.53 27.03 -15.07
CA ILE A 686 24.07 26.20 -16.19
C ILE A 686 22.86 25.39 -15.75
#